data_AF-A0A8J7ZG09-F1
#
_entry.id   AF-A0A8J7ZG09-F1
#
_cell.length_a   1.000
_cell.length_b   1.000
_cell.length_c   1.000
_cell.angle_alpha   90.00
_cell.angle_beta   90.00
_cell.angle_gamma   90.00
#
_symmetry.space_group_name_H-M   'P 1'
#
loop_
_entity.id
_entity.type
_entity.pdbx_description
1 polymer ?
#
loop_
_entity_poly.entity_id
_entity_poly.type
_entity_poly.pdbx_seq_one_letter_code
_entity_poly.pdbx_strand_id
1 'polypeptide(L)'
;MNVNLEIQKGKFIAPRRFVSIDFARSIAIFIMLTLHNVMSVLNINGLMAPDVINTLPMIQLFALIIIPFFGGLAGFFLLVSAASNTVSMYSDLERGTAIGGLVFKQVFSGILLLIFAMLSEAITGYNGVVGEFFKHLNNLSVVFDDHGTWEVIRYRFNHFETIHTIAWCIIINGIIQGLLSLKKNWRNRKQLIIIYAVLAIIVIAVTQTVWNGVEDFVWGYAHGTYPNGHLRYLPWFGYEPTSHVFRSFILAPLAAQMEPIFPYLAVSFLGCIFGIVLSQPKEKITKKFTKTSFAVGFVMFFSGLIGIVFVLLAVIKNATVGDPIEIALLLYKDLPFHRNWSPDNHSYIPAYSYIPQFLALNGFSLLMFTLLFRVIEFRGRSKQVAENTKIIRRYGIVAFSNYNNQWLYWMSFGLVSSIYTAISPDPSVVPYERMFWGGTFINIIITLVLYMGVLWLWEKIAYTGSLEFWIRTITNNIVPVRRAKVDNMVKLRPQEDLNIDYTKSKISIWFKKLGLRIRGKVVDNKLKWWQRGQIDVENLFYNPNWVDIVDRSKRSKPKDTAEQSDSEIINQERPDEDSRLAFRFAMIGMFSIVFVALSFFALVIGLRARKEEGENKHNKTAIIISIITIVLLAAFIIVSLIIKVGVLGIF
;
A
#
# COMPACT_ATOMS: atom_id res chain seq x y z
N MET A 1 2.93 18.41 -44.50
CA MET A 1 3.97 18.08 -43.49
C MET A 1 4.02 16.56 -43.38
N ASN A 2 4.84 15.91 -44.22
CA ASN A 2 4.98 14.45 -44.27
C ASN A 2 5.91 14.03 -43.13
N VAL A 3 5.33 13.63 -42.00
CA VAL A 3 6.08 12.99 -40.92
C VAL A 3 6.37 11.56 -41.36
N ASN A 4 7.57 11.33 -41.89
CA ASN A 4 8.14 9.99 -42.03
C ASN A 4 8.25 9.36 -40.64
N LEU A 5 7.20 8.66 -40.23
CA LEU A 5 7.28 7.68 -39.15
C LEU A 5 7.98 6.46 -39.73
N GLU A 6 9.31 6.48 -39.73
CA GLU A 6 10.07 5.23 -39.71
C GLU A 6 9.56 4.45 -38.50
N ILE A 7 8.71 3.45 -38.77
CA ILE A 7 8.35 2.42 -37.82
C ILE A 7 9.65 1.65 -37.59
N GLN A 8 10.45 2.09 -36.62
CA GLN A 8 11.60 1.35 -36.13
C GLN A 8 11.13 -0.08 -35.86
N LYS A 9 11.60 -1.02 -36.68
CA LYS A 9 11.30 -2.44 -36.54
C LYS A 9 11.68 -2.89 -35.13
N GLY A 10 10.67 -3.02 -34.28
CA GLY A 10 10.50 -4.15 -33.37
C GLY A 10 11.43 -4.27 -32.15
N LYS A 11 12.15 -3.24 -31.70
CA LYS A 11 12.72 -3.32 -30.34
C LYS A 11 11.59 -3.25 -29.33
N PHE A 12 11.24 -4.39 -28.74
CA PHE A 12 10.29 -4.46 -27.64
C PHE A 12 10.84 -3.64 -26.47
N ILE A 13 10.35 -2.41 -26.31
CA ILE A 13 10.72 -1.56 -25.18
C ILE A 13 10.10 -2.20 -23.94
N ALA A 14 10.95 -2.85 -23.14
CA ALA A 14 10.58 -3.38 -21.84
C ALA A 14 9.87 -2.27 -21.04
N PRO A 15 8.77 -2.58 -20.33
CA PRO A 15 8.03 -1.58 -19.59
C PRO A 15 8.95 -0.90 -18.57
N ARG A 16 8.88 0.43 -18.52
CA ARG A 16 9.59 1.24 -17.53
C ARG A 16 9.12 0.82 -16.13
N ARG A 17 10.05 0.39 -15.28
CA ARG A 17 9.76 0.01 -13.90
C ARG A 17 10.54 0.88 -12.94
N PHE A 18 9.83 1.37 -11.92
CA PHE A 18 10.38 2.19 -10.85
C PHE A 18 10.47 1.36 -9.58
N VAL A 19 11.66 1.33 -8.98
CA VAL A 19 11.94 0.63 -7.73
C VAL A 19 11.19 1.28 -6.58
N SER A 20 11.03 2.60 -6.61
CA SER A 20 10.29 3.33 -5.58
C SER A 20 8.84 2.86 -5.47
N ILE A 21 8.14 2.64 -6.58
CA ILE A 21 6.74 2.14 -6.61
C ILE A 21 6.67 0.72 -6.08
N ASP A 22 7.55 -0.15 -6.56
CA ASP A 22 7.63 -1.54 -6.10
C ASP A 22 7.87 -1.63 -4.59
N PHE A 23 8.85 -0.87 -4.10
CA PHE A 23 9.24 -0.85 -2.71
C PHE A 23 8.14 -0.23 -1.84
N ALA A 24 7.55 0.88 -2.26
CA ALA A 24 6.44 1.54 -1.57
C ALA A 24 5.22 0.61 -1.43
N ARG A 25 4.85 -0.10 -2.49
CA ARG A 25 3.76 -1.10 -2.42
C ARG A 25 4.09 -2.20 -1.42
N SER A 26 5.33 -2.66 -1.43
CA SER A 26 5.78 -3.77 -0.61
C SER A 26 5.85 -3.43 0.87
N ILE A 27 6.36 -2.24 1.19
CA ILE A 27 6.40 -1.77 2.57
C ILE A 27 5.00 -1.47 3.11
N ALA A 28 4.07 -1.01 2.25
CA ALA A 28 2.68 -0.83 2.64
C ALA A 28 2.03 -2.15 3.08
N ILE A 29 2.20 -3.23 2.29
CA ILE A 29 1.68 -4.55 2.66
C ILE A 29 2.36 -5.08 3.93
N PHE A 30 3.67 -4.92 4.04
CA PHE A 30 4.42 -5.36 5.24
C PHE A 30 3.93 -4.64 6.51
N ILE A 31 3.74 -3.33 6.44
CA ILE A 31 3.22 -2.52 7.55
C ILE A 31 1.78 -2.92 7.87
N MET A 32 0.92 -3.05 6.87
CA MET A 32 -0.47 -3.47 7.05
C MET A 32 -0.58 -4.83 7.76
N LEU A 33 0.18 -5.84 7.32
CA LEU A 33 0.21 -7.16 7.97
C LEU A 33 0.62 -7.06 9.45
N THR A 34 1.60 -6.20 9.74
CA THR A 34 2.07 -5.97 11.11
C THR A 34 0.99 -5.31 11.97
N LEU A 35 0.32 -4.27 11.44
CA LEU A 35 -0.70 -3.52 12.16
C LEU A 35 -1.96 -4.36 12.39
N HIS A 36 -2.42 -5.12 11.40
CA HIS A 36 -3.57 -6.01 11.54
C HIS A 36 -3.32 -7.08 12.61
N ASN A 37 -2.08 -7.57 12.70
CA ASN A 37 -1.66 -8.47 13.77
C ASN A 37 -1.76 -7.78 15.14
N VAL A 38 -1.22 -6.56 15.28
CA VAL A 38 -1.34 -5.77 16.52
C VAL A 38 -2.81 -5.57 16.90
N MET A 39 -3.66 -5.10 15.98
CA MET A 39 -5.07 -4.84 16.26
C MET A 39 -5.85 -6.09 16.66
N SER A 40 -5.47 -7.25 16.15
CA SER A 40 -6.17 -8.51 16.41
C SER A 40 -5.71 -9.19 17.69
N VAL A 41 -4.42 -9.09 18.01
CA VAL A 41 -3.78 -9.85 19.09
C VAL A 41 -3.61 -9.03 20.36
N LEU A 42 -3.38 -7.72 20.25
CA LEU A 42 -3.12 -6.87 21.41
C LEU A 42 -4.40 -6.67 22.23
N ASN A 43 -4.31 -6.91 23.54
CA ASN A 43 -5.39 -6.61 24.49
C ASN A 43 -5.43 -5.10 24.79
N ILE A 44 -5.89 -4.31 23.82
CA ILE A 44 -6.00 -2.84 23.95
C ILE A 44 -6.92 -2.47 25.11
N ASN A 45 -8.05 -3.16 25.28
CA ASN A 45 -9.00 -2.86 26.35
C ASN A 45 -8.36 -3.07 27.73
N GLY A 46 -7.62 -4.17 27.92
CA GLY A 46 -6.88 -4.42 29.16
C GLY A 46 -5.77 -3.40 29.39
N LEU A 47 -5.10 -2.92 28.35
CA LEU A 47 -4.08 -1.86 28.45
C LEU A 47 -4.67 -0.49 28.78
N MET A 48 -5.90 -0.22 28.34
CA MET A 48 -6.60 1.04 28.55
C MET A 48 -7.40 1.08 29.85
N ALA A 49 -7.46 -0.03 30.60
CA ALA A 49 -8.10 -0.06 31.90
C ALA A 49 -7.44 0.97 32.86
N PRO A 50 -8.20 1.75 33.64
CA PRO A 50 -7.66 2.87 34.43
C PRO A 50 -6.54 2.49 35.42
N ASP A 51 -6.63 1.28 35.98
CA ASP A 51 -5.64 0.70 36.89
C ASP A 51 -4.37 0.25 36.15
N VAL A 52 -4.51 -0.22 34.91
CA VAL A 52 -3.39 -0.70 34.10
C VAL A 52 -2.67 0.46 33.42
N ILE A 53 -3.38 1.37 32.76
CA ILE A 53 -2.80 2.45 31.93
C ILE A 53 -1.80 3.29 32.71
N ASN A 54 -2.10 3.60 33.97
CA ASN A 54 -1.24 4.37 34.86
C ASN A 54 0.07 3.66 35.22
N THR A 55 0.11 2.33 35.12
CA THR A 55 1.30 1.53 35.37
C THR A 55 2.12 1.25 34.13
N LEU A 56 1.57 1.51 32.94
CA LEU A 56 2.25 1.24 31.68
C LEU A 56 3.47 2.14 31.50
N PRO A 57 4.58 1.62 30.94
CA PRO A 57 5.66 2.45 30.43
C PRO A 57 5.14 3.42 29.36
N MET A 58 5.62 4.66 29.40
CA MET A 58 5.22 5.73 28.47
C MET A 58 5.40 5.33 26.99
N ILE A 59 6.40 4.51 26.67
CA ILE A 59 6.61 4.02 25.29
C ILE A 59 5.43 3.21 24.75
N GLN A 60 4.71 2.49 25.62
CA GLN A 60 3.53 1.72 25.22
C GLN A 60 2.36 2.65 24.90
N LEU A 61 2.20 3.74 25.65
CA LEU A 61 1.21 4.78 25.33
C LEU A 61 1.51 5.43 23.97
N PHE A 62 2.78 5.76 23.69
CA PHE A 62 3.17 6.26 22.36
C PHE A 62 2.86 5.26 21.26
N ALA A 63 3.09 3.97 21.48
CA ALA A 63 2.73 2.94 20.51
C ALA A 63 1.21 2.93 20.24
N LEU A 64 0.38 3.00 21.29
CA LEU A 64 -1.09 3.06 21.16
C LEU A 64 -1.57 4.30 20.40
N ILE A 65 -0.84 5.41 20.45
CA ILE A 65 -1.15 6.61 19.65
C ILE A 65 -0.68 6.41 18.19
N ILE A 66 0.52 5.88 18.00
CA ILE A 66 1.13 5.78 16.67
C ILE A 66 0.43 4.72 15.80
N ILE A 67 -0.03 3.61 16.39
CA ILE A 67 -0.61 2.47 15.64
C ILE A 67 -1.88 2.85 14.85
N PRO A 68 -2.91 3.49 15.44
CA PRO A 68 -4.08 3.95 14.68
C PRO A 68 -3.71 4.87 13.52
N PHE A 69 -2.71 5.75 13.71
CA PHE A 69 -2.22 6.62 12.64
C PHE A 69 -1.64 5.84 11.47
N PHE A 70 -0.77 4.85 11.74
CA PHE A 70 -0.25 3.97 10.69
C PHE A 70 -1.34 3.08 10.07
N GLY A 71 -2.37 2.70 10.85
CA GLY A 71 -3.54 1.98 10.36
C GLY A 71 -4.35 2.78 9.34
N GLY A 72 -4.39 4.11 9.48
CA GLY A 72 -5.04 5.01 8.52
C GLY A 72 -4.27 5.29 7.23
N LEU A 73 -3.10 4.65 7.00
CA LEU A 73 -2.27 4.92 5.82
C LEU A 73 -2.69 4.17 4.55
N ALA A 74 -3.91 3.68 4.46
CA ALA A 74 -4.40 3.05 3.23
C ALA A 74 -4.36 3.96 2.00
N GLY A 75 -4.45 5.28 2.22
CA GLY A 75 -4.24 6.29 1.17
C GLY A 75 -2.87 6.18 0.51
N PHE A 76 -1.83 5.77 1.24
CA PHE A 76 -0.51 5.47 0.68
C PHE A 76 -0.57 4.32 -0.32
N PHE A 77 -1.29 3.23 0.00
CA PHE A 77 -1.42 2.08 -0.88
C PHE A 77 -2.21 2.43 -2.15
N LEU A 78 -3.28 3.22 -2.02
CA LEU A 78 -4.04 3.73 -3.16
C LEU A 78 -3.21 4.66 -4.04
N LEU A 79 -2.46 5.59 -3.46
CA LEU A 79 -1.56 6.52 -4.16
C LEU A 79 -0.55 5.75 -5.03
N VAL A 80 0.14 4.76 -4.45
CA VAL A 80 1.14 3.93 -5.14
C VAL A 80 0.50 3.11 -6.25
N SER A 81 -0.68 2.53 -5.97
CA SER A 81 -1.42 1.70 -6.94
C SER A 81 -1.88 2.53 -8.14
N ALA A 82 -2.45 3.72 -7.92
CA ALA A 82 -2.88 4.62 -8.96
C ALA A 82 -1.70 5.16 -9.81
N ALA A 83 -0.57 5.47 -9.18
CA ALA A 83 0.66 5.86 -9.88
C ALA A 83 1.15 4.74 -10.80
N SER A 84 1.23 3.51 -10.27
CA SER A 84 1.65 2.34 -11.05
C SER A 84 0.71 2.03 -12.21
N ASN A 85 -0.61 2.09 -11.98
CA ASN A 85 -1.59 1.86 -13.02
C ASN A 85 -1.49 2.92 -14.14
N THR A 86 -1.31 4.19 -13.75
CA THR A 86 -1.18 5.29 -14.70
C THR A 86 0.08 5.17 -15.56
N VAL A 87 1.22 4.77 -14.98
CA VAL A 87 2.43 4.44 -15.77
C VAL A 87 2.14 3.33 -16.79
N SER A 88 1.40 2.29 -16.40
CA SER A 88 1.00 1.24 -17.34
C SER A 88 0.08 1.76 -18.44
N MET A 89 -0.87 2.64 -18.14
CA MET A 89 -1.78 3.22 -19.14
C MET A 89 -1.00 4.03 -20.18
N TYR A 90 -0.04 4.84 -19.75
CA TYR A 90 0.78 5.62 -20.67
C TYR A 90 1.69 4.77 -21.54
N SER A 91 2.27 3.70 -20.98
CA SER A 91 3.04 2.75 -21.78
C SER A 91 2.20 2.13 -22.90
N ASP A 92 0.91 1.87 -22.67
CA ASP A 92 0.00 1.34 -23.70
C ASP A 92 -0.39 2.41 -24.73
N LEU A 93 -0.65 3.64 -24.31
CA LEU A 93 -0.93 4.78 -25.20
C LEU A 93 0.26 5.10 -26.12
N GLU A 94 1.48 5.07 -25.58
CA GLU A 94 2.72 5.30 -26.33
C GLU A 94 2.99 4.20 -27.37
N ARG A 95 2.53 2.97 -27.10
CA ARG A 95 2.55 1.85 -28.06
C ARG A 95 1.44 1.94 -29.12
N GLY A 96 0.61 2.98 -29.10
CA GLY A 96 -0.48 3.16 -30.06
C GLY A 96 -1.72 2.32 -29.77
N THR A 97 -1.89 1.84 -28.53
CA THR A 97 -3.13 1.14 -28.13
C THR A 97 -4.32 2.07 -28.31
N ALA A 98 -5.39 1.59 -28.95
CA ALA A 98 -6.64 2.35 -29.10
C ALA A 98 -7.23 2.72 -27.74
N ILE A 99 -7.74 3.95 -27.62
CA ILE A 99 -8.28 4.49 -26.35
C ILE A 99 -9.41 3.61 -25.81
N GLY A 100 -10.34 3.16 -26.66
CA GLY A 100 -11.41 2.25 -26.25
C GLY A 100 -10.89 0.92 -25.70
N GLY A 101 -9.84 0.36 -26.32
CA GLY A 101 -9.19 -0.85 -25.82
C GLY A 101 -8.47 -0.64 -24.48
N LEU A 102 -7.91 0.55 -24.26
CA LEU A 102 -7.34 0.94 -22.97
C LEU A 102 -8.42 1.04 -21.88
N VAL A 103 -9.51 1.76 -22.15
CA VAL A 103 -10.64 1.91 -21.22
C VAL A 103 -11.22 0.54 -20.87
N PHE A 104 -11.51 -0.29 -21.88
CA PHE A 104 -12.01 -1.65 -21.68
C PHE A 104 -11.05 -2.47 -20.81
N LYS A 105 -9.74 -2.43 -21.08
CA LYS A 105 -8.74 -3.11 -20.24
C LYS A 105 -8.82 -2.66 -18.78
N GLN A 106 -8.92 -1.36 -18.52
CA GLN A 106 -8.93 -0.80 -17.17
C GLN A 106 -10.22 -1.13 -16.42
N VAL A 107 -11.38 -0.88 -17.05
CA VAL A 107 -12.69 -1.20 -16.48
C VAL A 107 -12.80 -2.69 -16.20
N PHE A 108 -12.46 -3.54 -17.16
CA PHE A 108 -12.52 -5.00 -16.97
C PHE A 108 -11.55 -5.49 -15.89
N SER A 109 -10.31 -5.00 -15.86
CA SER A 109 -9.35 -5.38 -14.81
C SER A 109 -9.81 -4.91 -13.43
N GLY A 110 -10.42 -3.72 -13.33
CA GLY A 110 -10.97 -3.19 -12.10
C GLY A 110 -12.19 -3.97 -11.61
N ILE A 111 -13.13 -4.33 -12.50
CA ILE A 111 -14.27 -5.19 -12.17
C ILE A 111 -13.79 -6.56 -11.68
N LEU A 112 -12.81 -7.15 -12.37
CA LEU A 112 -12.25 -8.44 -11.97
C LEU A 112 -11.62 -8.34 -10.57
N LEU A 113 -10.82 -7.29 -10.32
CA LEU A 113 -10.24 -7.05 -9.00
C LEU A 113 -11.33 -6.87 -7.92
N LEU A 114 -12.41 -6.15 -8.22
CA LEU A 114 -13.53 -5.94 -7.31
C LEU A 114 -14.21 -7.27 -6.93
N ILE A 115 -14.50 -8.11 -7.92
CA ILE A 115 -15.12 -9.42 -7.70
C ILE A 115 -14.21 -10.30 -6.84
N PHE A 116 -12.90 -10.34 -7.15
CA PHE A 116 -11.98 -11.10 -6.32
C PHE A 116 -11.89 -10.53 -4.90
N ALA A 117 -11.98 -9.21 -4.70
CA ALA A 117 -11.95 -8.59 -3.38
C ALA A 117 -13.17 -9.02 -2.55
N MET A 118 -14.36 -8.99 -3.14
CA MET A 118 -15.59 -9.45 -2.50
C MET A 118 -15.56 -10.95 -2.18
N LEU A 119 -15.06 -11.78 -3.10
CA LEU A 119 -14.86 -13.21 -2.86
C LEU A 119 -13.80 -13.48 -1.78
N SER A 120 -12.76 -12.64 -1.71
CA SER A 120 -11.74 -12.72 -0.68
C SER A 120 -12.37 -12.44 0.67
N GLU A 121 -13.09 -11.33 0.82
CA GLU A 121 -13.75 -11.00 2.09
C GLU A 121 -14.75 -12.05 2.55
N ALA A 122 -15.49 -12.65 1.62
CA ALA A 122 -16.47 -13.69 1.93
C ALA A 122 -15.83 -15.04 2.27
N ILE A 123 -14.83 -15.49 1.51
CA ILE A 123 -14.39 -16.89 1.51
C ILE A 123 -12.97 -17.03 2.05
N THR A 124 -11.98 -16.47 1.36
CA THR A 124 -10.56 -16.82 1.58
C THR A 124 -9.80 -15.82 2.45
N GLY A 125 -10.41 -14.70 2.81
CA GLY A 125 -9.86 -13.61 3.60
C GLY A 125 -9.80 -13.95 5.08
N TYR A 126 -9.13 -13.10 5.85
CA TYR A 126 -8.91 -13.32 7.28
C TYR A 126 -10.14 -13.16 8.18
N ASN A 127 -11.18 -12.51 7.67
CA ASN A 127 -12.53 -12.47 8.26
C ASN A 127 -13.55 -13.24 7.42
N GLY A 128 -13.11 -13.90 6.33
CA GLY A 128 -13.96 -14.79 5.54
C GLY A 128 -14.03 -16.17 6.18
N VAL A 129 -14.70 -17.10 5.51
CA VAL A 129 -14.84 -18.50 5.95
C VAL A 129 -13.52 -19.13 6.41
N VAL A 130 -12.47 -19.03 5.60
CA VAL A 130 -11.16 -19.60 5.92
C VAL A 130 -10.55 -18.92 7.15
N GLY A 131 -10.65 -17.60 7.24
CA GLY A 131 -10.16 -16.84 8.38
C GLY A 131 -10.87 -17.19 9.68
N GLU A 132 -12.20 -17.25 9.67
CA GLU A 132 -13.01 -17.62 10.83
C GLU A 132 -12.73 -19.06 11.28
N PHE A 133 -12.48 -19.99 10.35
CA PHE A 133 -12.00 -21.33 10.68
C PHE A 133 -10.66 -21.30 11.45
N PHE A 134 -9.67 -20.54 10.96
CA PHE A 134 -8.36 -20.46 11.62
C PHE A 134 -8.36 -19.66 12.92
N LYS A 135 -9.29 -18.72 13.08
CA LYS A 135 -9.49 -17.92 14.29
C LYS A 135 -10.12 -18.72 15.43
N HIS A 136 -10.88 -19.77 15.10
CA HIS A 136 -11.59 -20.61 16.07
C HIS A 136 -11.10 -22.06 16.08
N LEU A 137 -9.82 -22.32 15.80
CA LEU A 137 -9.27 -23.70 15.86
C LEU A 137 -9.40 -24.33 17.26
N ASN A 138 -9.52 -23.51 18.30
CA ASN A 138 -9.76 -23.96 19.68
C ASN A 138 -11.22 -24.38 19.93
N ASN A 139 -12.18 -23.94 19.11
CA ASN A 139 -13.59 -24.31 19.22
C ASN A 139 -14.27 -24.33 17.85
N LEU A 140 -14.13 -25.46 17.15
CA LEU A 140 -14.70 -25.64 15.81
C LEU A 140 -16.23 -25.71 15.80
N SER A 141 -16.92 -25.89 16.94
CA SER A 141 -18.39 -25.89 16.95
C SER A 141 -18.93 -24.50 16.58
N VAL A 142 -18.25 -23.42 17.00
CA VAL A 142 -18.59 -22.03 16.59
C VAL A 142 -18.57 -21.86 15.06
N VAL A 143 -17.73 -22.63 14.38
CA VAL A 143 -17.58 -22.60 12.92
C VAL A 143 -18.66 -23.47 12.26
N PHE A 144 -18.93 -24.67 12.78
CA PHE A 144 -19.77 -25.67 12.11
C PHE A 144 -21.23 -25.75 12.59
N ASP A 145 -21.58 -25.19 13.74
CA ASP A 145 -22.96 -25.13 14.22
C ASP A 145 -23.82 -24.20 13.34
N ASP A 146 -25.15 -24.42 13.32
CA ASP A 146 -26.15 -24.08 12.27
C ASP A 146 -26.16 -22.65 11.66
N HIS A 147 -25.37 -21.70 12.18
CA HIS A 147 -25.30 -20.31 11.72
C HIS A 147 -23.86 -19.79 11.45
N GLY A 148 -22.80 -20.53 11.78
CA GLY A 148 -21.45 -19.96 11.97
C GLY A 148 -20.73 -19.50 10.70
N THR A 149 -20.57 -20.38 9.70
CA THR A 149 -19.61 -20.12 8.59
C THR A 149 -20.27 -19.72 7.28
N TRP A 150 -21.39 -20.35 6.93
CA TRP A 150 -22.07 -20.03 5.66
C TRP A 150 -22.74 -18.66 5.70
N GLU A 151 -23.08 -18.16 6.88
CA GLU A 151 -23.62 -16.81 7.04
C GLU A 151 -22.55 -15.73 6.82
N VAL A 152 -21.28 -16.01 7.16
CA VAL A 152 -20.14 -15.11 6.90
C VAL A 152 -20.06 -14.74 5.43
N ILE A 153 -20.21 -15.72 4.52
CA ILE A 153 -20.21 -15.47 3.08
C ILE A 153 -21.29 -14.44 2.71
N ARG A 154 -22.48 -14.54 3.32
CA ARG A 154 -23.65 -13.76 2.92
C ARG A 154 -23.57 -12.29 3.33
N TYR A 155 -22.83 -11.91 4.36
CA TYR A 155 -22.68 -10.50 4.75
C TYR A 155 -21.28 -9.94 4.42
N ARG A 156 -20.21 -10.75 4.51
CA ARG A 156 -18.84 -10.29 4.20
C ARG A 156 -18.62 -10.04 2.72
N PHE A 157 -19.39 -10.64 1.81
CA PHE A 157 -19.25 -10.39 0.37
C PHE A 157 -19.37 -8.90 0.00
N ASN A 158 -20.21 -8.14 0.72
CA ASN A 158 -20.36 -6.69 0.51
C ASN A 158 -19.54 -5.85 1.50
N HIS A 159 -18.72 -6.47 2.35
CA HIS A 159 -17.85 -5.73 3.25
C HIS A 159 -16.81 -4.96 2.45
N PHE A 160 -16.70 -3.66 2.74
CA PHE A 160 -15.90 -2.74 1.96
C PHE A 160 -14.60 -2.40 2.69
N GLU A 161 -13.49 -2.70 2.03
CA GLU A 161 -12.13 -2.41 2.50
C GLU A 161 -11.28 -1.75 1.40
N THR A 162 -10.05 -1.35 1.71
CA THR A 162 -9.11 -0.63 0.82
C THR A 162 -9.04 -1.16 -0.61
N ILE A 163 -9.05 -2.48 -0.78
CA ILE A 163 -8.90 -3.11 -2.10
C ILE A 163 -10.10 -2.81 -2.99
N HIS A 164 -11.29 -2.72 -2.42
CA HIS A 164 -12.50 -2.34 -3.14
C HIS A 164 -12.38 -0.90 -3.63
N THR A 165 -11.91 0.01 -2.78
CA THR A 165 -11.62 1.41 -3.13
C THR A 165 -10.62 1.49 -4.28
N ILE A 166 -9.55 0.69 -4.26
CA ILE A 166 -8.58 0.63 -5.36
C ILE A 166 -9.23 0.13 -6.64
N ALA A 167 -10.03 -0.93 -6.58
CA ALA A 167 -10.71 -1.49 -7.75
C ALA A 167 -11.62 -0.45 -8.40
N TRP A 168 -12.45 0.23 -7.62
CA TRP A 168 -13.29 1.33 -8.09
C TRP A 168 -12.49 2.50 -8.64
N CYS A 169 -11.42 2.90 -7.96
CA CYS A 169 -10.53 3.95 -8.46
C CYS A 169 -9.88 3.56 -9.79
N ILE A 170 -9.51 2.29 -10.01
CA ILE A 170 -9.00 1.82 -11.31
C ILE A 170 -10.05 1.97 -12.40
N ILE A 171 -11.30 1.61 -12.13
CA ILE A 171 -12.43 1.75 -13.07
C ILE A 171 -12.63 3.23 -13.42
N ILE A 172 -12.81 4.08 -12.40
CA ILE A 172 -13.11 5.51 -12.56
C ILE A 172 -11.95 6.22 -13.27
N ASN A 173 -10.70 6.00 -12.85
CA ASN A 173 -9.54 6.59 -13.52
C ASN A 173 -9.36 6.07 -14.94
N GLY A 174 -9.67 4.80 -15.20
CA GLY A 174 -9.64 4.24 -16.56
C GLY A 174 -10.58 4.99 -17.49
N ILE A 175 -11.80 5.27 -17.04
CA ILE A 175 -12.81 6.04 -17.78
C ILE A 175 -12.36 7.49 -17.96
N ILE A 176 -11.99 8.18 -16.87
CA ILE A 176 -11.54 9.58 -16.91
C ILE A 176 -10.32 9.74 -17.81
N GLN A 177 -9.30 8.90 -17.64
CA GLN A 177 -8.10 8.93 -18.48
C GLN A 177 -8.45 8.64 -19.94
N GLY A 178 -9.39 7.74 -20.21
CA GLY A 178 -9.91 7.47 -21.55
C GLY A 178 -10.48 8.70 -22.21
N LEU A 179 -11.41 9.38 -21.53
CA LEU A 179 -12.04 10.63 -21.98
C LEU A 179 -11.00 11.74 -22.20
N LEU A 180 -10.08 11.91 -21.24
CA LEU A 180 -9.01 12.89 -21.33
C LEU A 180 -7.95 12.56 -22.40
N SER A 181 -7.89 11.30 -22.86
CA SER A 181 -6.98 10.87 -23.92
C SER A 181 -7.56 11.05 -25.32
N LEU A 182 -8.86 11.36 -25.44
CA LEU A 182 -9.50 11.68 -26.72
C LEU A 182 -8.73 12.79 -27.44
N LYS A 183 -8.74 12.75 -28.78
CA LYS A 183 -8.01 13.69 -29.64
C LYS A 183 -6.50 13.78 -29.35
N LYS A 184 -5.89 12.73 -28.77
CA LYS A 184 -4.46 12.66 -28.40
C LYS A 184 -4.05 13.69 -27.33
N ASN A 185 -5.01 14.21 -26.56
CA ASN A 185 -4.76 15.15 -25.45
C ASN A 185 -3.86 14.57 -24.36
N TRP A 186 -3.73 13.24 -24.29
CA TRP A 186 -2.79 12.55 -23.40
C TRP A 186 -1.33 13.01 -23.54
N ARG A 187 -0.95 13.57 -24.70
CA ARG A 187 0.36 14.17 -24.93
C ARG A 187 0.57 15.48 -24.15
N ASN A 188 -0.49 16.21 -23.82
CA ASN A 188 -0.43 17.44 -23.02
C ASN A 188 -0.39 17.12 -21.52
N ARG A 189 0.76 16.62 -21.07
CA ARG A 189 1.00 16.18 -19.68
C ARG A 189 0.68 17.26 -18.64
N LYS A 190 1.01 18.53 -18.92
CA LYS A 190 0.78 19.65 -18.00
C LYS A 190 -0.70 19.88 -17.76
N GLN A 191 -1.49 19.94 -18.83
CA GLN A 191 -2.94 20.11 -18.73
C GLN A 191 -3.58 18.96 -17.97
N LEU A 192 -3.17 17.72 -18.22
CA LEU A 192 -3.70 16.57 -17.48
C LEU A 192 -3.39 16.62 -15.98
N ILE A 193 -2.16 17.00 -15.60
CA ILE A 193 -1.80 17.18 -14.19
C ILE A 193 -2.71 18.21 -13.52
N ILE A 194 -2.99 19.34 -14.18
CA ILE A 194 -3.88 20.39 -13.67
C ILE A 194 -5.32 19.85 -13.53
N ILE A 195 -5.83 19.14 -14.54
CA ILE A 195 -7.18 18.56 -14.49
C ILE A 195 -7.32 17.58 -13.31
N TYR A 196 -6.36 16.66 -13.13
CA TYR A 196 -6.41 15.73 -11.99
C TYR A 196 -6.29 16.44 -10.65
N ALA A 197 -5.50 17.53 -10.55
CA ALA A 197 -5.41 18.33 -9.33
C ALA A 197 -6.74 19.03 -9.01
N VAL A 198 -7.41 19.60 -10.00
CA VAL A 198 -8.73 20.22 -9.85
C VAL A 198 -9.78 19.17 -9.46
N LEU A 199 -9.78 18.01 -10.12
CA LEU A 199 -10.69 16.91 -9.78
C LEU A 199 -10.46 16.39 -8.35
N ALA A 200 -9.23 16.35 -7.86
CA ALA A 200 -8.93 15.97 -6.47
C ALA A 200 -9.54 16.94 -5.47
N ILE A 201 -9.44 18.25 -5.73
CA ILE A 201 -10.05 19.29 -4.89
C ILE A 201 -11.58 19.16 -4.92
N ILE A 202 -12.18 18.97 -6.10
CA ILE A 202 -13.63 18.80 -6.24
C ILE A 202 -14.11 17.59 -5.43
N VAL A 203 -13.45 16.43 -5.55
CA VAL A 203 -13.81 15.22 -4.79
C VAL A 203 -13.83 15.49 -3.29
N ILE A 204 -12.81 16.13 -2.74
CA ILE A 204 -12.74 16.45 -1.30
C ILE A 204 -13.89 17.39 -0.90
N ALA A 205 -14.15 18.42 -1.70
CA ALA A 205 -15.18 19.42 -1.43
C ALA A 205 -16.60 18.83 -1.45
N VAL A 206 -16.89 17.90 -2.38
CA VAL A 206 -18.23 17.28 -2.50
C VAL A 206 -18.41 16.04 -1.62
N THR A 207 -17.37 15.60 -0.90
CA THR A 207 -17.40 14.34 -0.13
C THR A 207 -18.56 14.28 0.86
N GLN A 208 -18.74 15.31 1.71
CA GLN A 208 -19.86 15.35 2.67
C GLN A 208 -21.23 15.30 1.97
N THR A 209 -21.39 16.03 0.85
CA THR A 209 -22.64 16.03 0.07
C THR A 209 -22.93 14.65 -0.51
N VAL A 210 -21.90 13.94 -0.98
CA VAL A 210 -22.05 12.56 -1.46
C VAL A 210 -22.45 11.63 -0.33
N TRP A 211 -21.85 11.75 0.86
CA TRP A 211 -22.20 10.92 2.02
C TRP A 211 -23.65 11.13 2.46
N ASN A 212 -24.07 12.39 2.61
CA ASN A 212 -25.45 12.73 2.95
C ASN A 212 -26.43 12.21 1.88
N GLY A 213 -26.10 12.37 0.59
CA GLY A 213 -26.92 11.84 -0.49
C GLY A 213 -27.04 10.31 -0.44
N VAL A 214 -25.96 9.59 -0.11
CA VAL A 214 -26.03 8.12 0.07
C VAL A 214 -26.92 7.75 1.25
N GLU A 215 -26.86 8.49 2.35
CA GLU A 215 -27.74 8.30 3.51
C GLU A 215 -29.22 8.53 3.16
N ASP A 216 -29.52 9.52 2.31
CA ASP A 216 -30.89 9.77 1.83
C ASP A 216 -31.43 8.59 0.99
N PHE A 217 -30.56 7.93 0.21
CA PHE A 217 -30.95 6.76 -0.60
C PHE A 217 -30.97 5.46 0.18
N VAL A 218 -30.09 5.30 1.16
CA VAL A 218 -29.98 4.15 2.06
C VAL A 218 -30.02 4.68 3.48
N TRP A 219 -31.24 4.83 4.00
CA TRP A 219 -31.47 5.46 5.28
C TRP A 219 -30.55 4.92 6.38
N GLY A 220 -29.92 5.80 7.16
CA GLY A 220 -29.01 5.43 8.25
C GLY A 220 -27.71 4.76 7.79
N TYR A 221 -27.42 4.68 6.49
CA TYR A 221 -26.11 4.21 6.04
C TYR A 221 -25.05 5.26 6.38
N ALA A 222 -23.89 4.94 6.97
CA ALA A 222 -23.37 3.60 7.19
C ALA A 222 -23.51 3.09 8.64
N HIS A 223 -23.98 3.89 9.59
CA HIS A 223 -23.90 3.59 11.03
C HIS A 223 -25.17 2.97 11.63
N GLY A 224 -26.29 3.04 10.91
CA GLY A 224 -27.56 2.46 11.31
C GLY A 224 -27.55 0.94 11.31
N THR A 225 -28.49 0.36 12.05
CA THR A 225 -28.72 -1.08 12.12
C THR A 225 -30.06 -1.47 11.49
N TYR A 226 -30.16 -2.73 11.09
CA TYR A 226 -31.41 -3.39 10.77
C TYR A 226 -32.12 -3.87 12.04
N PRO A 227 -33.42 -4.25 11.97
CA PRO A 227 -34.15 -4.81 13.11
C PRO A 227 -33.49 -6.07 13.73
N ASN A 228 -32.69 -6.81 12.95
CA ASN A 228 -31.92 -7.96 13.40
C ASN A 228 -30.56 -7.60 14.04
N GLY A 229 -30.26 -6.30 14.20
CA GLY A 229 -29.01 -5.81 14.80
C GLY A 229 -27.83 -5.69 13.83
N HIS A 230 -27.93 -6.17 12.59
CA HIS A 230 -26.84 -6.07 11.61
C HIS A 230 -26.65 -4.62 11.13
N LEU A 231 -25.39 -4.24 10.88
CA LEU A 231 -25.04 -2.91 10.40
C LEU A 231 -25.48 -2.73 8.94
N ARG A 232 -26.10 -1.60 8.61
CA ARG A 232 -26.67 -1.32 7.28
C ARG A 232 -25.66 -1.29 6.14
N TYR A 233 -24.37 -1.15 6.44
CA TYR A 233 -23.32 -1.22 5.43
C TYR A 233 -22.90 -2.65 5.06
N LEU A 234 -23.47 -3.66 5.71
CA LEU A 234 -23.23 -5.08 5.45
C LEU A 234 -24.52 -5.75 4.95
N PRO A 235 -24.99 -5.43 3.73
CA PRO A 235 -26.23 -5.99 3.23
C PRO A 235 -26.18 -7.52 3.18
N TRP A 236 -27.15 -8.15 3.82
CA TRP A 236 -27.19 -9.60 4.03
C TRP A 236 -27.91 -10.32 2.87
N PHE A 237 -27.13 -10.97 2.00
CA PHE A 237 -27.68 -11.74 0.87
C PHE A 237 -28.65 -12.84 1.33
N GLY A 238 -29.83 -12.88 0.70
CA GLY A 238 -30.86 -13.87 0.97
C GLY A 238 -31.82 -13.50 2.11
N TYR A 239 -31.50 -12.46 2.89
CA TYR A 239 -32.38 -11.92 3.93
C TYR A 239 -32.95 -10.55 3.55
N GLU A 240 -32.11 -9.69 2.96
CA GLU A 240 -32.53 -8.37 2.53
C GLU A 240 -33.14 -8.37 1.12
N PRO A 241 -34.03 -7.39 0.82
CA PRO A 241 -34.55 -7.22 -0.52
C PRO A 241 -33.44 -7.11 -1.56
N THR A 242 -33.56 -7.84 -2.66
CA THR A 242 -32.58 -7.85 -3.76
C THR A 242 -32.27 -6.44 -4.28
N SER A 243 -33.27 -5.55 -4.29
CA SER A 243 -33.11 -4.14 -4.67
C SER A 243 -32.13 -3.38 -3.75
N HIS A 244 -32.16 -3.65 -2.44
CA HIS A 244 -31.23 -3.05 -1.49
C HIS A 244 -29.81 -3.54 -1.74
N VAL A 245 -29.63 -4.86 -1.87
CA VAL A 245 -28.33 -5.48 -2.14
C VAL A 245 -27.69 -4.92 -3.42
N PHE A 246 -28.46 -4.78 -4.50
CA PHE A 246 -27.98 -4.17 -5.75
C PHE A 246 -27.65 -2.67 -5.61
N ARG A 247 -28.46 -1.91 -4.88
CA ARG A 247 -28.17 -0.49 -4.62
C ARG A 247 -26.90 -0.33 -3.80
N SER A 248 -26.73 -1.12 -2.76
CA SER A 248 -25.55 -1.09 -1.90
C SER A 248 -24.28 -1.44 -2.66
N PHE A 249 -24.32 -2.35 -3.63
CA PHE A 249 -23.15 -2.62 -4.50
C PHE A 249 -22.60 -1.35 -5.19
N ILE A 250 -23.46 -0.37 -5.51
CA ILE A 250 -23.08 0.88 -6.18
C ILE A 250 -22.88 2.03 -5.18
N LEU A 251 -23.80 2.16 -4.22
CA LEU A 251 -23.83 3.30 -3.28
C LEU A 251 -22.89 3.09 -2.09
N ALA A 252 -22.75 1.86 -1.59
CA ALA A 252 -21.88 1.58 -0.45
C ALA A 252 -20.42 2.00 -0.68
N PRO A 253 -19.82 1.73 -1.86
CA PRO A 253 -18.46 2.19 -2.16
C PRO A 253 -18.26 3.71 -2.04
N LEU A 254 -19.29 4.52 -2.31
CA LEU A 254 -19.19 5.97 -2.29
C LEU A 254 -18.99 6.53 -0.87
N ALA A 255 -19.54 5.84 0.13
CA ALA A 255 -19.61 6.32 1.51
C ALA A 255 -19.40 5.20 2.55
N ALA A 256 -18.66 4.14 2.23
CA ALA A 256 -18.29 3.09 3.19
C ALA A 256 -17.65 3.66 4.47
N GLN A 257 -17.74 2.92 5.57
CA GLN A 257 -17.13 3.34 6.85
C GLN A 257 -15.61 3.43 6.74
N MET A 258 -15.00 2.38 6.19
CA MET A 258 -13.57 2.28 5.94
C MET A 258 -13.27 2.72 4.51
N GLU A 259 -12.50 3.80 4.40
CA GLU A 259 -11.88 4.26 3.14
C GLU A 259 -12.80 4.37 1.92
N PRO A 260 -13.91 5.12 2.03
CA PRO A 260 -14.86 5.33 0.94
C PRO A 260 -14.22 5.97 -0.30
N ILE A 261 -14.79 5.73 -1.49
CA ILE A 261 -14.36 6.37 -2.74
C ILE A 261 -14.31 7.89 -2.58
N PHE A 262 -15.25 8.49 -1.87
CA PHE A 262 -15.16 9.89 -1.47
C PHE A 262 -14.69 9.94 -0.02
N PRO A 263 -13.49 10.45 0.31
CA PRO A 263 -12.60 11.26 -0.54
C PRO A 263 -11.43 10.52 -1.21
N TYR A 264 -11.27 9.20 -1.05
CA TYR A 264 -10.05 8.49 -1.48
C TYR A 264 -9.76 8.55 -3.00
N LEU A 265 -10.76 8.81 -3.83
CA LEU A 265 -10.60 9.09 -5.26
C LEU A 265 -9.68 10.30 -5.50
N ALA A 266 -9.66 11.29 -4.60
CA ALA A 266 -8.72 12.41 -4.66
C ALA A 266 -7.27 11.94 -4.48
N VAL A 267 -7.03 11.01 -3.55
CA VAL A 267 -5.71 10.38 -3.34
C VAL A 267 -5.30 9.59 -4.58
N SER A 268 -6.26 8.89 -5.18
CA SER A 268 -6.04 8.20 -6.44
C SER A 268 -5.66 9.16 -7.58
N PHE A 269 -6.28 10.35 -7.66
CA PHE A 269 -5.92 11.38 -8.63
C PHE A 269 -4.52 11.96 -8.38
N LEU A 270 -4.12 12.14 -7.11
CA LEU A 270 -2.72 12.46 -6.78
C LEU A 270 -1.77 11.37 -7.30
N GLY A 271 -2.14 10.09 -7.16
CA GLY A 271 -1.38 8.97 -7.71
C GLY A 271 -1.29 9.04 -9.23
N CYS A 272 -2.39 9.36 -9.92
CA CYS A 272 -2.40 9.60 -11.36
C CYS A 272 -1.44 10.73 -11.77
N ILE A 273 -1.38 11.83 -11.02
CA ILE A 273 -0.41 12.92 -11.26
C ILE A 273 1.03 12.39 -11.23
N PHE A 274 1.40 11.61 -10.22
CA PHE A 274 2.72 10.99 -10.17
C PHE A 274 2.95 10.07 -11.36
N GLY A 275 1.98 9.21 -11.70
CA GLY A 275 2.10 8.32 -12.84
C GLY A 275 2.27 9.05 -14.18
N ILE A 276 1.58 10.19 -14.37
CA ILE A 276 1.75 11.06 -15.53
C ILE A 276 3.17 11.61 -15.61
N VAL A 277 3.72 12.08 -14.48
CA VAL A 277 5.08 12.62 -14.40
C VAL A 277 6.12 11.54 -14.67
N LEU A 278 5.97 10.36 -14.06
CA LEU A 278 6.86 9.22 -14.25
C LEU A 278 6.86 8.67 -15.69
N SER A 279 5.78 8.89 -16.41
CA SER A 279 5.65 8.50 -17.82
C SER A 279 6.28 9.51 -18.79
N GLN A 280 6.86 10.60 -18.29
CA GLN A 280 7.57 11.56 -19.15
C GLN A 280 8.98 11.03 -19.52
N PRO A 281 9.59 11.53 -20.60
CA PRO A 281 11.03 11.38 -20.82
C PRO A 281 11.82 11.86 -19.60
N LYS A 282 12.94 11.19 -19.29
CA LYS A 282 13.71 11.41 -18.05
C LYS A 282 14.12 12.88 -17.90
N GLU A 283 14.42 13.52 -19.02
CA GLU A 283 14.87 14.91 -19.14
C GLU A 283 13.80 15.92 -18.73
N LYS A 284 12.51 15.53 -18.79
CA LYS A 284 11.38 16.37 -18.39
C LYS A 284 10.97 16.18 -16.93
N ILE A 285 11.46 15.15 -16.26
CA ILE A 285 11.13 14.88 -14.86
C ILE A 285 11.97 15.80 -13.96
N THR A 286 11.40 16.96 -13.62
CA THR A 286 12.12 17.99 -12.86
C THR A 286 12.13 17.73 -11.36
N LYS A 287 13.22 18.13 -10.68
CA LYS A 287 13.29 18.19 -9.21
C LYS A 287 12.30 19.18 -8.58
N LYS A 288 11.80 20.13 -9.37
CA LYS A 288 10.78 21.08 -8.90
C LYS A 288 9.50 20.33 -8.50
N PHE A 289 9.09 19.33 -9.29
CA PHE A 289 7.94 18.50 -8.98
C PHE A 289 8.09 17.83 -7.60
N THR A 290 9.19 17.13 -7.34
CA THR A 290 9.38 16.45 -6.05
C THR A 290 9.47 17.43 -4.88
N LYS A 291 10.08 18.61 -5.06
CA LYS A 291 10.09 19.66 -4.03
C LYS A 291 8.67 20.18 -3.74
N THR A 292 7.89 20.46 -4.78
CA THR A 292 6.51 20.96 -4.65
C THR A 292 5.61 19.90 -4.02
N SER A 293 5.64 18.65 -4.50
CA SER A 293 4.85 17.56 -3.93
C SER A 293 5.19 17.28 -2.47
N PHE A 294 6.47 17.34 -2.10
CA PHE A 294 6.88 17.22 -0.70
C PHE A 294 6.36 18.38 0.14
N ALA A 295 6.46 19.62 -0.34
CA ALA A 295 5.95 20.79 0.38
C ALA A 295 4.42 20.74 0.56
N VAL A 296 3.68 20.32 -0.46
CA VAL A 296 2.22 20.12 -0.37
C VAL A 296 1.90 19.04 0.67
N GLY A 297 2.57 17.88 0.61
CA GLY A 297 2.39 16.82 1.59
C GLY A 297 2.73 17.28 3.02
N PHE A 298 3.76 18.13 3.18
CA PHE A 298 4.15 18.70 4.45
C PHE A 298 3.06 19.60 5.02
N VAL A 299 2.56 20.56 4.22
CA VAL A 299 1.48 21.46 4.64
C VAL A 299 0.21 20.68 4.96
N MET A 300 -0.18 19.71 4.12
CA MET A 300 -1.32 18.83 4.39
C MET A 300 -1.16 18.07 5.70
N PHE A 301 -0.01 17.44 5.93
CA PHE A 301 0.23 16.64 7.12
C PHE A 301 0.10 17.45 8.41
N PHE A 302 0.81 18.58 8.50
CA PHE A 302 0.81 19.39 9.72
C PHE A 302 -0.50 20.15 9.95
N SER A 303 -1.14 20.67 8.88
CA SER A 303 -2.49 21.25 9.02
C SER A 303 -3.51 20.21 9.45
N GLY A 304 -3.42 18.98 8.93
CA GLY A 304 -4.25 17.85 9.34
C GLY A 304 -4.04 17.46 10.80
N LEU A 305 -2.79 17.34 11.26
CA LEU A 305 -2.49 17.05 12.67
C LEU A 305 -3.06 18.10 13.62
N ILE A 306 -2.86 19.38 13.30
CA ILE A 306 -3.42 20.49 14.09
C ILE A 306 -4.95 20.40 14.10
N GLY A 307 -5.57 20.14 12.95
CA GLY A 307 -7.03 19.98 12.86
C GLY A 307 -7.55 18.76 13.62
N ILE A 308 -6.83 17.64 13.64
CA ILE A 308 -7.17 16.47 14.47
C ILE A 308 -7.24 16.87 15.94
N VAL A 309 -6.24 17.60 16.45
CA VAL A 309 -6.23 18.07 17.85
C VAL A 309 -7.45 18.95 18.11
N PHE A 310 -7.79 19.88 17.22
CA PHE A 310 -8.98 20.71 17.36
C PHE A 310 -10.29 19.90 17.37
N VAL A 311 -10.40 18.89 16.51
CA VAL A 311 -11.57 17.98 16.49
C VAL A 311 -11.68 17.23 17.81
N LEU A 312 -10.59 16.66 18.31
CA LEU A 312 -10.61 15.93 19.58
C LEU A 312 -10.99 16.84 20.76
N LEU A 313 -10.47 18.07 20.82
CA LEU A 313 -10.86 19.06 21.84
C LEU A 313 -12.34 19.46 21.73
N ALA A 314 -12.86 19.58 20.51
CA ALA A 314 -14.27 19.87 20.28
C ALA A 314 -15.17 18.70 20.73
N VAL A 315 -14.75 17.45 20.48
CA VAL A 315 -15.44 16.26 20.97
C VAL A 315 -15.46 16.21 22.49
N ILE A 316 -14.33 16.48 23.15
CA ILE A 316 -14.25 16.57 24.63
C ILE A 316 -15.24 17.62 25.15
N LYS A 317 -15.34 18.77 24.47
CA LYS A 317 -16.24 19.85 24.88
C LYS A 317 -17.73 19.51 24.67
N ASN A 318 -18.05 18.75 23.63
CA ASN A 318 -19.42 18.50 23.18
C ASN A 318 -20.00 17.16 23.66
N ALA A 319 -19.17 16.26 24.20
CA ALA A 319 -19.63 14.99 24.74
C ALA A 319 -20.55 15.22 25.96
N THR A 320 -21.79 14.74 25.87
CA THR A 320 -22.82 14.90 26.91
C THR A 320 -23.04 13.65 27.76
N VAL A 321 -22.53 12.50 27.32
CA VAL A 321 -22.71 11.19 27.97
C VAL A 321 -21.37 10.46 27.92
N GLY A 322 -20.92 9.88 29.05
CA GLY A 322 -19.63 9.18 29.16
C GLY A 322 -18.47 10.09 29.58
N ASP A 323 -17.28 9.53 29.76
CA ASP A 323 -16.04 10.30 29.98
C ASP A 323 -15.63 10.97 28.66
N PRO A 324 -15.59 12.32 28.58
CA PRO A 324 -15.21 13.02 27.36
C PRO A 324 -13.84 12.64 26.81
N ILE A 325 -12.88 12.31 27.69
CA ILE A 325 -11.51 11.92 27.28
C ILE A 325 -11.55 10.53 26.63
N GLU A 326 -12.27 9.59 27.24
CA GLU A 326 -12.45 8.24 26.67
C GLU A 326 -13.07 8.29 25.27
N ILE A 327 -14.09 9.11 25.08
CA ILE A 327 -14.76 9.29 23.78
C ILE A 327 -13.81 9.86 22.72
N ALA A 328 -12.98 10.84 23.08
CA ALA A 328 -11.97 11.37 22.18
C ALA A 328 -10.91 10.31 21.82
N LEU A 329 -10.50 9.47 22.78
CA LEU A 329 -9.58 8.36 22.55
C LEU A 329 -10.20 7.29 21.65
N LEU A 330 -11.48 6.98 21.81
CA LEU A 330 -12.21 6.06 20.93
C LEU A 330 -12.30 6.60 19.49
N LEU A 331 -12.61 7.89 19.31
CA LEU A 331 -12.58 8.53 18.00
C LEU A 331 -11.17 8.48 17.36
N TYR A 332 -10.13 8.70 18.16
CA TYR A 332 -8.75 8.59 17.68
C TYR A 332 -8.36 7.14 17.35
N LYS A 333 -8.84 6.14 18.09
CA LYS A 333 -8.66 4.73 17.74
C LYS A 333 -9.26 4.42 16.37
N ASP A 334 -10.35 5.09 16.04
CA ASP A 334 -11.05 4.98 14.76
C ASP A 334 -10.45 5.86 13.65
N LEU A 335 -9.22 6.37 13.82
CA LEU A 335 -8.51 7.11 12.76
C LEU A 335 -8.39 6.36 11.42
N PRO A 336 -8.38 5.01 11.34
CA PRO A 336 -8.48 4.30 10.06
C PRO A 336 -9.86 4.40 9.37
N PHE A 337 -10.94 4.59 10.14
CA PHE A 337 -12.32 4.61 9.65
C PHE A 337 -12.73 6.03 9.28
N HIS A 338 -12.53 6.39 8.02
CA HIS A 338 -12.68 7.78 7.58
C HIS A 338 -14.07 8.38 7.80
N ARG A 339 -15.13 7.57 7.65
CA ARG A 339 -16.50 8.03 7.89
C ARG A 339 -16.86 8.11 9.37
N ASN A 340 -16.11 7.47 10.27
CA ASN A 340 -16.36 7.63 11.71
C ASN A 340 -16.07 9.06 12.19
N TRP A 341 -15.40 9.87 11.36
CA TRP A 341 -15.08 11.28 11.58
C TRP A 341 -16.09 12.22 10.93
N SER A 342 -17.36 11.83 10.84
CA SER A 342 -18.47 12.71 10.46
C SER A 342 -19.63 12.67 11.46
N PRO A 343 -20.49 13.71 11.47
CA PRO A 343 -21.55 13.85 12.48
C PRO A 343 -22.66 12.78 12.42
N ASP A 344 -22.75 12.06 11.31
CA ASP A 344 -23.68 10.93 11.13
C ASP A 344 -23.27 9.68 11.94
N ASN A 345 -22.00 9.59 12.36
CA ASN A 345 -21.59 8.58 13.33
C ASN A 345 -22.04 8.96 14.75
N HIS A 346 -21.66 10.17 15.18
CA HIS A 346 -22.09 10.73 16.46
C HIS A 346 -22.28 12.24 16.38
N SER A 347 -23.36 12.76 16.97
CA SER A 347 -23.76 14.16 16.87
C SER A 347 -22.79 15.15 17.52
N TYR A 348 -21.93 14.70 18.44
CA TYR A 348 -20.89 15.53 19.06
C TYR A 348 -19.66 15.76 18.17
N ILE A 349 -19.53 15.01 17.06
CA ILE A 349 -18.45 15.17 16.09
C ILE A 349 -18.76 16.37 15.21
N PRO A 350 -17.85 17.37 15.11
CA PRO A 350 -18.07 18.53 14.24
C PRO A 350 -18.20 18.15 12.77
N ALA A 351 -18.99 18.92 12.01
CA ALA A 351 -19.07 18.77 10.56
C ALA A 351 -17.67 18.93 9.92
N TYR A 352 -17.41 18.18 8.85
CA TYR A 352 -16.14 18.18 8.13
C TYR A 352 -14.91 17.70 8.94
N SER A 353 -15.10 17.02 10.08
CA SER A 353 -14.00 16.45 10.87
C SER A 353 -13.15 15.43 10.09
N TYR A 354 -13.69 14.84 9.02
CA TYR A 354 -12.95 14.00 8.08
C TYR A 354 -11.83 14.75 7.33
N ILE A 355 -11.93 16.08 7.15
CA ILE A 355 -10.94 16.85 6.38
C ILE A 355 -9.58 16.87 7.11
N PRO A 356 -9.47 17.28 8.39
CA PRO A 356 -8.20 17.17 9.12
C PRO A 356 -7.59 15.78 9.10
N GLN A 357 -8.40 14.75 9.34
CA GLN A 357 -7.97 13.35 9.28
C GLN A 357 -7.42 13.01 7.89
N PHE A 358 -8.15 13.38 6.82
CA PHE A 358 -7.75 13.15 5.44
C PHE A 358 -6.41 13.81 5.13
N LEU A 359 -6.26 15.08 5.50
CA LEU A 359 -5.05 15.87 5.27
C LEU A 359 -3.85 15.29 6.02
N ALA A 360 -4.03 14.84 7.27
CA ALA A 360 -2.96 14.23 8.05
C ALA A 360 -2.46 12.94 7.40
N LEU A 361 -3.34 11.96 7.21
CA LEU A 361 -2.99 10.63 6.70
C LEU A 361 -2.45 10.69 5.27
N ASN A 362 -3.11 11.44 4.39
CA ASN A 362 -2.72 11.52 2.98
C ASN A 362 -1.59 12.51 2.73
N GLY A 363 -1.44 13.55 3.56
CA GLY A 363 -0.27 14.40 3.58
C GLY A 363 0.99 13.60 3.93
N PHE A 364 0.92 12.77 4.97
CA PHE A 364 2.00 11.86 5.34
C PHE A 364 2.30 10.84 4.23
N SER A 365 1.27 10.26 3.63
CA SER A 365 1.41 9.34 2.49
C SER A 365 2.14 9.99 1.31
N LEU A 366 1.80 11.23 0.98
CA LEU A 366 2.44 12.01 -0.08
C LEU A 366 3.90 12.35 0.24
N LEU A 367 4.19 12.71 1.50
CA LEU A 367 5.56 12.91 1.99
C LEU A 367 6.40 11.66 1.81
N MET A 368 5.91 10.52 2.31
CA MET A 368 6.59 9.23 2.24
C MET A 368 6.85 8.80 0.80
N PHE A 369 5.84 8.88 -0.07
CA PHE A 369 5.99 8.51 -1.47
C PHE A 369 7.00 9.41 -2.21
N THR A 370 6.92 10.73 -1.99
CA THR A 370 7.85 11.69 -2.61
C THR A 370 9.28 11.51 -2.10
N LEU A 371 9.43 11.22 -0.81
CA LEU A 371 10.71 10.94 -0.18
C LEU A 371 11.35 9.68 -0.80
N LEU A 372 10.61 8.57 -0.85
CA LEU A 372 11.08 7.33 -1.46
C LEU A 372 11.47 7.54 -2.93
N PHE A 373 10.61 8.22 -3.69
CA PHE A 373 10.87 8.52 -5.10
C PHE A 373 12.14 9.36 -5.28
N ARG A 374 12.37 10.37 -4.43
CA ARG A 374 13.56 11.20 -4.47
C ARG A 374 14.83 10.44 -4.05
N VAL A 375 14.76 9.64 -2.99
CA VAL A 375 15.91 8.91 -2.45
C VAL A 375 16.37 7.79 -3.38
N ILE A 376 15.43 7.18 -4.12
CA ILE A 376 15.71 6.03 -4.97
C ILE A 376 16.02 6.48 -6.41
N GLU A 377 15.03 7.07 -7.10
CA GLU A 377 15.10 7.27 -8.56
C GLU A 377 15.93 8.50 -8.95
N PHE A 378 15.80 9.61 -8.21
CA PHE A 378 16.57 10.83 -8.49
C PHE A 378 18.04 10.70 -8.13
N ARG A 379 18.42 9.72 -7.30
CA ARG A 379 19.83 9.48 -6.94
C ARG A 379 20.50 8.44 -7.82
N GLY A 380 19.78 7.84 -8.76
CA GLY A 380 20.27 6.77 -9.62
C GLY A 380 20.65 5.53 -8.82
N ARG A 381 19.88 5.18 -7.78
CA ARG A 381 20.18 4.07 -6.86
C ARG A 381 19.22 2.90 -7.00
N SER A 382 18.44 2.86 -8.07
CA SER A 382 17.35 1.90 -8.22
C SER A 382 17.86 0.47 -8.18
N LYS A 383 18.93 0.13 -8.91
CA LYS A 383 19.53 -1.23 -8.87
C LYS A 383 19.96 -1.64 -7.46
N GLN A 384 20.75 -0.82 -6.79
CA GLN A 384 21.28 -1.13 -5.45
C GLN A 384 20.15 -1.30 -4.41
N VAL A 385 19.15 -0.40 -4.45
CA VAL A 385 18.00 -0.48 -3.55
C VAL A 385 17.17 -1.73 -3.86
N ALA A 386 16.96 -2.07 -5.13
CA ALA A 386 16.20 -3.24 -5.52
C ALA A 386 16.84 -4.56 -5.06
N GLU A 387 18.17 -4.65 -5.06
CA GLU A 387 18.93 -5.80 -4.56
C GLU A 387 18.81 -5.90 -3.03
N ASN A 388 19.04 -4.79 -2.31
CA ASN A 388 18.99 -4.74 -0.85
C ASN A 388 17.57 -4.96 -0.29
N THR A 389 16.54 -4.53 -1.02
CA THR A 389 15.14 -4.62 -0.58
C THR A 389 14.42 -5.83 -1.17
N LYS A 390 15.14 -6.78 -1.79
CA LYS A 390 14.55 -7.95 -2.45
C LYS A 390 13.57 -8.71 -1.55
N ILE A 391 13.89 -8.88 -0.27
CA ILE A 391 13.03 -9.54 0.71
C ILE A 391 11.69 -8.81 0.86
N ILE A 392 11.73 -7.51 1.18
CA ILE A 392 10.53 -6.69 1.31
C ILE A 392 9.75 -6.68 -0.01
N ARG A 393 10.43 -6.52 -1.15
CA ARG A 393 9.81 -6.46 -2.49
C ARG A 393 8.95 -7.68 -2.85
N ARG A 394 9.16 -8.84 -2.21
CA ARG A 394 8.28 -10.01 -2.37
C ARG A 394 6.86 -9.76 -1.90
N TYR A 395 6.69 -9.00 -0.82
CA TYR A 395 5.38 -8.68 -0.26
C TYR A 395 4.51 -7.89 -1.24
N GLY A 396 5.09 -7.00 -2.05
CA GLY A 396 4.34 -6.17 -2.99
C GLY A 396 4.10 -6.79 -4.37
N ILE A 397 4.76 -7.90 -4.72
CA ILE A 397 4.55 -8.55 -6.03
C ILE A 397 3.24 -9.33 -6.07
N VAL A 398 2.89 -9.96 -4.95
CA VAL A 398 1.60 -10.62 -4.72
C VAL A 398 0.85 -9.95 -3.56
N ALA A 399 0.80 -8.61 -3.61
CA ALA A 399 0.21 -7.75 -2.58
C ALA A 399 -1.22 -8.13 -2.20
N PHE A 400 -2.07 -8.40 -3.19
CA PHE A 400 -3.46 -8.78 -2.99
C PHE A 400 -3.58 -10.18 -2.37
N SER A 401 -2.77 -11.14 -2.84
CA SER A 401 -2.74 -12.46 -2.21
C SER A 401 -2.26 -12.40 -0.76
N ASN A 402 -1.25 -11.58 -0.46
CA ASN A 402 -0.77 -11.40 0.91
C ASN A 402 -1.82 -10.74 1.81
N TYR A 403 -2.55 -9.75 1.28
CA TYR A 403 -3.67 -9.16 2.00
C TYR A 403 -4.77 -10.20 2.26
N ASN A 404 -5.14 -11.01 1.27
CA ASN A 404 -6.15 -12.06 1.44
C ASN A 404 -5.69 -13.13 2.44
N ASN A 405 -4.43 -13.56 2.36
CA ASN A 405 -3.89 -14.65 3.17
C ASN A 405 -3.56 -14.25 4.61
N GLN A 406 -4.06 -13.11 5.07
CA GLN A 406 -3.93 -12.62 6.43
C GLN A 406 -4.31 -13.66 7.50
N TRP A 407 -5.21 -14.60 7.21
CA TRP A 407 -5.51 -15.72 8.10
C TRP A 407 -4.29 -16.54 8.53
N LEU A 408 -3.16 -16.47 7.83
CA LEU A 408 -1.89 -17.07 8.28
C LEU A 408 -1.43 -16.55 9.65
N TYR A 409 -1.77 -15.30 10.03
CA TYR A 409 -1.45 -14.81 11.38
C TYR A 409 -2.36 -15.40 12.45
N TRP A 410 -3.56 -15.90 12.10
CA TRP A 410 -4.39 -16.64 13.06
C TRP A 410 -3.73 -17.97 13.45
N MET A 411 -3.00 -18.60 12.52
CA MET A 411 -2.21 -19.80 12.82
C MET A 411 -1.08 -19.50 13.81
N SER A 412 -0.33 -18.42 13.60
CA SER A 412 0.71 -18.02 14.55
C SER A 412 0.10 -17.59 15.88
N PHE A 413 -1.04 -16.91 15.87
CA PHE A 413 -1.71 -16.49 17.11
C PHE A 413 -2.18 -17.69 17.91
N GLY A 414 -2.79 -18.69 17.27
CA GLY A 414 -3.14 -19.96 17.90
C GLY A 414 -1.93 -20.64 18.53
N LEU A 415 -0.79 -20.70 17.81
CA LEU A 415 0.45 -21.27 18.34
C LEU A 415 0.98 -20.50 19.57
N VAL A 416 1.12 -19.18 19.47
CA VAL A 416 1.70 -18.34 20.53
C VAL A 416 0.80 -18.31 21.76
N SER A 417 -0.51 -18.11 21.56
CA SER A 417 -1.48 -18.12 22.66
C SER A 417 -1.55 -19.49 23.33
N SER A 418 -1.48 -20.60 22.58
CA SER A 418 -1.45 -21.95 23.18
C SER A 418 -0.20 -22.19 24.02
N ILE A 419 0.98 -21.74 23.56
CA ILE A 419 2.21 -21.80 24.36
C ILE A 419 2.06 -20.94 25.61
N TYR A 420 1.50 -19.73 25.47
CA TYR A 420 1.27 -18.81 26.58
C TYR A 420 0.31 -19.39 27.62
N THR A 421 -0.81 -19.98 27.19
CA THR A 421 -1.73 -20.74 28.06
C THR A 421 -1.01 -21.88 28.78
N ALA A 422 -0.21 -22.68 28.06
CA ALA A 422 0.47 -23.84 28.64
C ALA A 422 1.49 -23.49 29.74
N ILE A 423 2.06 -22.27 29.71
CA ILE A 423 3.01 -21.79 30.73
C ILE A 423 2.37 -20.85 31.76
N SER A 424 1.12 -20.45 31.55
CA SER A 424 0.41 -19.54 32.45
C SER A 424 0.01 -20.28 33.73
N PRO A 425 0.29 -19.72 34.92
CA PRO A 425 -0.24 -20.27 36.17
C PRO A 425 -1.74 -20.01 36.33
N ASP A 426 -2.30 -19.07 35.57
CA ASP A 426 -3.73 -18.73 35.60
C ASP A 426 -4.53 -19.66 34.67
N PRO A 427 -5.42 -20.52 35.22
CA PRO A 427 -6.21 -21.46 34.43
C PRO A 427 -7.30 -20.79 33.58
N SER A 428 -7.58 -19.50 33.79
CA SER A 428 -8.55 -18.75 32.97
C SER A 428 -7.99 -18.35 31.59
N VAL A 429 -6.66 -18.41 31.41
CA VAL A 429 -6.01 -18.03 30.16
C VAL A 429 -6.21 -19.11 29.11
N VAL A 430 -7.05 -18.82 28.11
CA VAL A 430 -7.39 -19.79 27.05
C VAL A 430 -6.69 -19.46 25.73
N PRO A 431 -6.46 -20.46 24.84
CA PRO A 431 -5.93 -20.19 23.51
C PRO A 431 -6.80 -19.17 22.76
N TYR A 432 -6.17 -18.36 21.93
CA TYR A 432 -6.77 -17.22 21.20
C TYR A 432 -7.23 -16.04 22.08
N GLU A 433 -6.90 -16.01 23.36
CA GLU A 433 -7.08 -14.81 24.18
C GLU A 433 -6.10 -13.70 23.76
N ARG A 434 -6.59 -12.46 23.68
CA ARG A 434 -5.75 -11.30 23.34
C ARG A 434 -4.66 -11.12 24.39
N MET A 435 -3.45 -10.87 23.92
CA MET A 435 -2.24 -10.80 24.75
C MET A 435 -1.76 -9.36 24.93
N PHE A 436 -0.97 -9.11 25.97
CA PHE A 436 -0.21 -7.86 26.09
C PHE A 436 0.93 -7.78 25.05
N TRP A 437 1.72 -6.71 25.10
CA TRP A 437 2.78 -6.42 24.11
C TRP A 437 3.77 -7.56 23.90
N GLY A 438 4.21 -8.24 24.97
CA GLY A 438 5.20 -9.33 24.86
C GLY A 438 4.73 -10.46 23.94
N GLY A 439 3.53 -10.99 24.19
CA GLY A 439 2.92 -12.02 23.33
C GLY A 439 2.63 -11.50 21.93
N THR A 440 2.18 -10.24 21.81
CA THR A 440 1.91 -9.59 20.52
C THR A 440 3.16 -9.49 19.64
N PHE A 441 4.31 -9.07 20.18
CA PHE A 441 5.57 -9.00 19.42
C PHE A 441 6.07 -10.37 18.98
N ILE A 442 5.98 -11.38 19.84
CA ILE A 442 6.32 -12.76 19.49
C ILE A 442 5.44 -13.25 18.33
N ASN A 443 4.13 -12.98 18.38
CA ASN A 443 3.21 -13.32 17.31
C ASN A 443 3.54 -12.63 15.99
N ILE A 444 3.87 -11.33 16.01
CA ILE A 444 4.29 -10.58 14.82
C ILE A 444 5.54 -11.21 14.20
N ILE A 445 6.56 -11.52 15.00
CA ILE A 445 7.81 -12.11 14.51
C ILE A 445 7.53 -13.46 13.83
N ILE A 446 6.77 -14.34 14.48
CA ILE A 446 6.42 -15.66 13.93
C ILE A 446 5.60 -15.50 12.65
N THR A 447 4.64 -14.58 12.63
CA THR A 447 3.85 -14.26 11.44
C THR A 447 4.74 -13.85 10.26
N LEU A 448 5.65 -12.90 10.47
CA LEU A 448 6.54 -12.39 9.42
C LEU A 448 7.49 -13.47 8.91
N VAL A 449 7.99 -14.35 9.78
CA VAL A 449 8.80 -15.50 9.40
C VAL A 449 7.99 -16.48 8.54
N LEU A 450 6.75 -16.79 8.95
CA LEU A 450 5.84 -17.66 8.19
C LEU A 450 5.57 -17.09 6.79
N TYR A 451 5.20 -15.81 6.69
CA TYR A 451 5.01 -15.13 5.42
C TYR A 451 6.26 -15.14 4.54
N MET A 452 7.43 -14.89 5.12
CA MET A 452 8.68 -14.92 4.37
C MET A 452 8.98 -16.32 3.81
N GLY A 453 8.73 -17.37 4.59
CA GLY A 453 8.85 -18.76 4.15
C GLY A 453 7.89 -19.07 3.00
N VAL A 454 6.61 -18.73 3.15
CA VAL A 454 5.57 -18.92 2.11
C VAL A 454 5.96 -18.18 0.84
N LEU A 455 6.34 -16.90 0.92
CA LEU A 455 6.71 -16.10 -0.25
C LEU A 455 7.96 -16.62 -0.97
N TRP A 456 8.94 -17.14 -0.22
CA TRP A 456 10.14 -17.71 -0.79
C TRP A 456 9.87 -19.03 -1.52
N LEU A 457 9.01 -19.88 -0.95
CA LEU A 457 8.56 -21.11 -1.62
C LEU A 457 7.69 -20.80 -2.84
N TRP A 458 6.79 -19.82 -2.72
CA TRP A 458 5.88 -19.43 -3.81
C TRP A 458 6.61 -18.81 -5.00
N GLU A 459 7.70 -18.08 -4.75
CA GLU A 459 8.62 -17.57 -5.78
C GLU A 459 9.16 -18.69 -6.67
N LYS A 460 9.44 -19.88 -6.12
CA LYS A 460 9.97 -21.03 -6.88
C LYS A 460 9.01 -21.56 -7.94
N ILE A 461 7.71 -21.35 -7.76
CA ILE A 461 6.67 -21.73 -8.72
C ILE A 461 6.07 -20.50 -9.43
N ALA A 462 6.85 -19.41 -9.52
CA ALA A 462 6.45 -18.18 -10.21
C ALA A 462 5.13 -17.57 -9.70
N TYR A 463 4.87 -17.72 -8.40
CA TYR A 463 3.63 -17.29 -7.75
C TYR A 463 2.35 -17.85 -8.39
N THR A 464 2.44 -19.04 -8.99
CA THR A 464 1.29 -19.73 -9.60
C THR A 464 0.23 -20.00 -8.53
N GLY A 465 -1.04 -19.73 -8.84
CA GLY A 465 -2.16 -19.88 -7.91
C GLY A 465 -2.47 -18.63 -7.07
N SER A 466 -1.63 -17.59 -7.12
CA SER A 466 -1.93 -16.30 -6.48
C SER A 466 -3.16 -15.62 -7.09
N LEU A 467 -3.83 -14.74 -6.35
CA LEU A 467 -4.94 -13.93 -6.89
C LEU A 467 -4.46 -13.08 -8.08
N GLU A 468 -3.25 -12.53 -8.01
CA GLU A 468 -2.63 -11.82 -9.13
C GLU A 468 -2.42 -12.73 -10.34
N PHE A 469 -2.02 -13.98 -10.13
CA PHE A 469 -1.90 -14.97 -11.19
C PHE A 469 -3.25 -15.24 -11.85
N TRP A 470 -4.32 -15.43 -11.08
CA TRP A 470 -5.66 -15.66 -11.61
C TRP A 470 -6.19 -14.45 -12.39
N ILE A 471 -6.07 -13.25 -11.82
CA ILE A 471 -6.47 -12.00 -12.48
C ILE A 471 -5.70 -11.82 -13.80
N ARG A 472 -4.38 -12.02 -13.79
CA ARG A 472 -3.54 -11.92 -15.00
C ARG A 472 -3.92 -12.97 -16.02
N THR A 473 -4.16 -14.22 -15.61
CA THR A 473 -4.55 -15.32 -16.49
C THR A 473 -5.86 -14.98 -17.20
N ILE A 474 -6.89 -14.60 -16.46
CA ILE A 474 -8.20 -14.25 -17.01
C ILE A 474 -8.07 -13.04 -17.96
N THR A 475 -7.41 -11.98 -17.50
CA THR A 475 -7.25 -10.74 -18.28
C THR A 475 -6.43 -10.97 -19.56
N ASN A 476 -5.37 -11.77 -19.53
CA ASN A 476 -4.53 -12.05 -20.70
C ASN A 476 -5.22 -12.94 -21.74
N ASN A 477 -6.24 -13.70 -21.33
CA ASN A 477 -7.03 -14.53 -22.24
C ASN A 477 -8.25 -13.78 -22.82
N ILE A 478 -8.89 -12.92 -22.03
CA ILE A 478 -10.10 -12.20 -22.44
C ILE A 478 -9.79 -10.87 -23.14
N VAL A 479 -8.85 -10.07 -22.62
CA VAL A 479 -8.61 -8.72 -23.15
C VAL A 479 -7.76 -8.79 -24.43
N PRO A 480 -8.28 -8.39 -25.60
CA PRO A 480 -7.60 -8.58 -26.88
C PRO A 480 -6.21 -7.95 -26.96
N VAL A 481 -6.07 -6.73 -26.41
CA VAL A 481 -4.79 -5.99 -26.37
C VAL A 481 -3.71 -6.77 -25.61
N ARG A 482 -4.09 -7.46 -24.52
CA ARG A 482 -3.14 -8.25 -23.73
C ARG A 482 -2.82 -9.58 -24.42
N ARG A 483 -3.82 -10.24 -24.99
CA ARG A 483 -3.64 -11.49 -25.74
C ARG A 483 -2.65 -11.31 -26.87
N ALA A 484 -2.83 -10.29 -27.72
CA ALA A 484 -1.92 -9.99 -28.82
C ALA A 484 -0.48 -9.73 -28.33
N LYS A 485 -0.33 -9.04 -27.20
CA LYS A 485 0.98 -8.78 -26.58
C LYS A 485 1.68 -10.06 -26.15
N VAL A 486 0.96 -10.98 -25.49
CA VAL A 486 1.49 -12.28 -25.06
C VAL A 486 1.85 -13.13 -26.28
N ASP A 487 0.96 -13.22 -27.27
CA ASP A 487 1.20 -13.99 -28.48
C ASP A 487 2.42 -13.46 -29.26
N ASN A 488 2.63 -12.14 -29.30
CA ASN A 488 3.82 -11.53 -29.90
C ASN A 488 5.11 -11.82 -29.11
N MET A 489 5.06 -11.83 -27.77
CA MET A 489 6.22 -12.20 -26.96
C MET A 489 6.63 -13.67 -27.17
N VAL A 490 5.66 -14.56 -27.37
CA VAL A 490 5.92 -15.98 -27.67
C VAL A 490 6.62 -16.12 -29.02
N LYS A 491 6.17 -15.37 -30.03
CA LYS A 491 6.77 -15.39 -31.38
C LYS A 491 8.20 -14.82 -31.43
N LEU A 492 8.51 -13.86 -30.56
CA LEU A 492 9.79 -13.14 -30.58
C LEU A 492 10.89 -13.78 -29.71
N ARG A 493 10.59 -14.80 -28.90
CA ARG A 493 11.65 -15.53 -28.19
C ARG A 493 12.47 -16.30 -29.22
N PRO A 494 13.78 -16.02 -29.37
CA PRO A 494 14.65 -16.80 -30.24
C PRO A 494 14.54 -18.28 -29.87
N GLN A 495 14.34 -19.15 -30.86
CA GLN A 495 14.31 -20.60 -30.65
C GLN A 495 15.63 -21.12 -30.06
N GLU A 496 16.72 -20.37 -30.19
CA GLU A 496 18.07 -20.74 -29.70
C GLU A 496 18.18 -20.74 -28.17
N ASP A 497 17.43 -19.91 -27.44
CA ASP A 497 17.40 -19.94 -25.96
C ASP A 497 16.45 -21.02 -25.39
N LEU A 498 15.70 -21.71 -26.26
CA LEU A 498 14.90 -22.88 -25.90
C LEU A 498 15.67 -24.19 -26.01
N ASN A 499 16.98 -24.15 -26.27
CA ASN A 499 17.91 -25.20 -25.85
C ASN A 499 18.12 -25.16 -24.33
N ILE A 500 17.01 -25.11 -23.59
CA ILE A 500 16.96 -25.58 -22.22
C ILE A 500 17.27 -27.07 -22.34
N ASP A 501 18.53 -27.42 -22.08
CA ASP A 501 18.94 -28.78 -21.82
C ASP A 501 18.15 -29.25 -20.59
N TYR A 502 16.95 -29.82 -20.82
CA TYR A 502 16.10 -30.43 -19.81
C TYR A 502 16.81 -31.58 -19.07
N THR A 503 18.03 -31.92 -19.49
CA THR A 503 18.91 -32.89 -18.86
C THR A 503 19.68 -32.35 -17.64
N LYS A 504 19.74 -31.01 -17.40
CA LYS A 504 20.60 -30.44 -16.32
C LYS A 504 19.98 -29.41 -15.37
N SER A 505 18.65 -29.32 -15.23
CA SER A 505 18.05 -28.58 -14.11
C SER A 505 17.89 -29.50 -12.88
N LYS A 506 18.33 -29.05 -11.69
CA LYS A 506 18.28 -29.79 -10.41
C LYS A 506 16.89 -30.34 -10.04
N ILE A 507 15.83 -29.92 -10.72
CA ILE A 507 14.45 -30.44 -10.57
C ILE A 507 14.35 -31.89 -11.08
N SER A 508 15.17 -32.30 -12.04
CA SER A 508 15.17 -33.68 -12.56
C SER A 508 15.69 -34.70 -11.55
N ILE A 509 16.54 -34.30 -10.58
CA ILE A 509 17.11 -35.21 -9.57
C ILE A 509 16.01 -35.72 -8.63
N TRP A 510 15.04 -34.87 -8.28
CA TRP A 510 13.93 -35.26 -7.41
C TRP A 510 12.98 -36.24 -8.11
N PHE A 511 12.70 -36.04 -9.41
CA PHE A 511 11.85 -36.94 -10.20
C PHE A 511 12.54 -38.22 -10.68
N LYS A 512 13.88 -38.24 -10.81
CA LYS A 512 14.63 -39.46 -11.17
C LYS A 512 14.55 -40.54 -10.10
N LYS A 513 14.40 -40.16 -8.82
CA LYS A 513 14.19 -41.10 -7.69
C LYS A 513 12.82 -41.79 -7.73
N LEU A 514 11.86 -41.25 -8.47
CA LEU A 514 10.47 -41.74 -8.55
C LEU A 514 10.16 -42.57 -9.81
N GLY A 515 11.14 -42.86 -10.68
CA GLY A 515 10.97 -43.78 -11.80
C GLY A 515 9.99 -43.33 -12.92
N LEU A 516 9.57 -42.07 -12.93
CA LEU A 516 8.62 -41.55 -13.93
C LEU A 516 9.35 -41.00 -15.17
N ARG A 517 9.18 -41.66 -16.32
CA ARG A 517 9.78 -41.29 -17.61
C ARG A 517 8.76 -40.54 -18.47
N ILE A 518 8.89 -39.22 -18.58
CA ILE A 518 8.04 -38.40 -19.46
C ILE A 518 8.72 -38.28 -20.84
N ARG A 519 8.12 -38.87 -21.89
CA ARG A 519 8.53 -38.65 -23.29
C ARG A 519 7.95 -37.33 -23.80
N GLY A 520 8.81 -36.40 -24.21
CA GLY A 520 8.39 -35.14 -24.84
C GLY A 520 8.10 -35.31 -26.33
N LYS A 521 6.84 -35.14 -26.73
CA LYS A 521 6.46 -34.77 -28.11
C LYS A 521 6.86 -33.30 -28.33
N VAL A 522 7.25 -32.93 -29.56
CA VAL A 522 7.37 -31.53 -29.96
C VAL A 522 5.97 -30.92 -29.89
N VAL A 523 5.69 -30.20 -28.80
CA VAL A 523 4.39 -29.59 -28.54
C VAL A 523 4.28 -28.32 -29.36
N ASP A 524 3.21 -28.22 -30.15
CA ASP A 524 2.78 -27.02 -30.86
C ASP A 524 2.91 -25.80 -29.92
N ASN A 525 3.66 -24.77 -30.34
CA ASN A 525 4.33 -23.76 -29.50
C ASN A 525 3.36 -22.72 -28.86
N LYS A 526 2.14 -23.12 -28.51
CA LYS A 526 1.13 -22.30 -27.85
C LYS A 526 1.26 -22.47 -26.35
N LEU A 527 1.60 -21.39 -25.65
CA LEU A 527 1.50 -21.33 -24.18
C LEU A 527 0.10 -21.79 -23.74
N LYS A 528 0.05 -22.71 -22.78
CA LYS A 528 -1.22 -23.12 -22.15
C LYS A 528 -1.89 -21.90 -21.51
N TRP A 529 -3.22 -21.91 -21.45
CA TRP A 529 -4.00 -20.77 -20.95
C TRP A 529 -3.53 -20.27 -19.57
N TRP A 530 -3.17 -21.19 -18.67
CA TRP A 530 -2.70 -20.90 -17.31
C TRP A 530 -1.25 -20.37 -17.27
N GLN A 531 -0.40 -20.72 -18.23
CA GLN A 531 0.98 -20.21 -18.28
C GLN A 531 1.00 -18.71 -18.60
N ARG A 532 -0.04 -18.19 -19.26
CA ARG A 532 -0.15 -16.78 -19.65
C ARG A 532 -0.24 -15.83 -18.46
N GLY A 533 -0.64 -16.30 -17.26
CA GLY A 533 -0.69 -15.48 -16.05
C GLY A 533 0.54 -15.55 -15.17
N GLN A 534 1.51 -16.43 -15.48
CA GLN A 534 2.70 -16.61 -14.66
C GLN A 534 3.48 -15.31 -14.49
N ILE A 535 3.97 -15.08 -13.28
CA ILE A 535 4.77 -13.92 -12.95
C ILE A 535 6.20 -14.18 -13.41
N ASP A 536 6.77 -13.26 -14.21
CA ASP A 536 8.14 -13.36 -14.68
C ASP A 536 9.15 -13.02 -13.58
N VAL A 537 9.33 -13.95 -12.63
CA VAL A 537 10.16 -13.78 -11.44
C VAL A 537 11.58 -13.34 -11.78
N GLU A 538 12.17 -13.91 -12.83
CA GLU A 538 13.54 -13.61 -13.24
C GLU A 538 13.69 -12.14 -13.61
N ASN A 539 12.88 -11.64 -14.54
CA ASN A 539 12.93 -10.24 -14.95
C ASN A 539 12.36 -9.30 -13.90
N LEU A 540 11.62 -9.79 -12.90
CA LEU A 540 11.07 -8.95 -11.84
C LEU A 540 12.02 -8.78 -10.63
N PHE A 541 12.85 -9.78 -10.31
CA PHE A 541 13.72 -9.75 -9.13
C PHE A 541 15.20 -9.77 -9.42
N TYR A 542 15.61 -10.48 -10.47
CA TYR A 542 17.00 -10.81 -10.72
C TYR A 542 17.57 -9.98 -11.86
N ASN A 543 16.82 -9.84 -12.96
CA ASN A 543 17.19 -9.03 -14.13
C ASN A 543 16.18 -7.91 -14.47
N PRO A 544 15.74 -7.10 -13.49
CA PRO A 544 14.83 -5.98 -13.76
C PRO A 544 15.49 -4.85 -14.55
N ASN A 545 14.79 -4.36 -15.57
CA ASN A 545 15.16 -3.15 -16.29
C ASN A 545 14.71 -1.90 -15.53
N TRP A 546 15.55 -1.46 -14.59
CA TRP A 546 15.27 -0.28 -13.76
C TRP A 546 15.45 1.02 -14.51
N VAL A 547 14.55 1.97 -14.26
CA VAL A 547 14.59 3.29 -14.86
C VAL A 547 15.13 4.31 -13.86
N ASP A 548 16.45 4.48 -13.83
CA ASP A 548 17.06 5.59 -13.09
C ASP A 548 16.80 6.92 -13.82
N ILE A 549 16.36 7.95 -13.10
CA ILE A 549 16.17 9.30 -13.68
C ILE A 549 17.54 9.95 -13.94
N VAL A 550 18.49 9.72 -13.03
CA VAL A 550 19.85 10.24 -13.13
C VAL A 550 20.81 9.08 -13.38
N ASP A 551 21.55 9.15 -14.48
CA ASP A 551 22.56 8.15 -14.81
C ASP A 551 23.86 8.43 -14.03
N ARG A 552 24.15 7.58 -13.03
CA ARG A 552 25.38 7.69 -12.23
C ARG A 552 26.64 7.46 -13.06
N SER A 553 26.58 6.66 -14.13
CA SER A 553 27.76 6.35 -14.95
C SER A 553 28.34 7.59 -15.64
N LYS A 554 27.49 8.59 -15.89
CA LYS A 554 27.91 9.88 -16.47
C LYS A 554 28.59 10.82 -15.47
N ARG A 555 28.47 10.61 -14.15
CA ARG A 555 29.10 11.49 -13.13
C ARG A 555 30.60 11.24 -12.96
N SER A 556 31.07 10.04 -13.21
CA SER A 556 32.46 9.66 -12.93
C SER A 556 33.45 10.06 -14.01
N LYS A 557 33.02 10.75 -15.08
CA LYS A 557 33.94 11.24 -16.10
C LYS A 557 34.62 12.53 -15.61
N PRO A 558 35.97 12.58 -15.54
CA PRO A 558 36.71 13.80 -15.21
C PRO A 558 36.32 14.94 -16.14
N LYS A 559 36.31 16.16 -15.61
CA LYS A 559 35.82 17.39 -16.26
C LYS A 559 36.70 17.89 -17.42
N ASP A 560 37.73 17.13 -17.78
CA ASP A 560 38.83 17.58 -18.65
C ASP A 560 38.56 17.40 -20.15
N THR A 561 37.33 17.03 -20.54
CA THR A 561 36.94 16.94 -21.97
C THR A 561 36.02 18.10 -22.32
N ALA A 562 36.54 19.05 -23.10
CA ALA A 562 35.94 20.35 -23.44
C ALA A 562 34.69 20.30 -24.34
N GLU A 563 34.05 19.14 -24.51
CA GLU A 563 32.90 18.93 -25.42
C GLU A 563 31.61 18.49 -24.68
N GLN A 564 31.37 18.95 -23.45
CA GLN A 564 30.05 18.78 -22.84
C GLN A 564 29.09 19.89 -23.28
N SER A 565 28.11 19.53 -24.10
CA SER A 565 27.03 20.44 -24.52
C SER A 565 26.31 21.07 -23.30
N ASP A 566 25.88 22.32 -23.41
CA ASP A 566 25.18 23.07 -22.35
C ASP A 566 23.96 22.35 -21.77
N SER A 567 23.33 21.45 -22.54
CA SER A 567 22.20 20.64 -22.08
C SER A 567 22.59 19.54 -21.09
N GLU A 568 23.83 19.04 -21.11
CA GLU A 568 24.35 18.09 -20.11
C GLU A 568 24.73 18.80 -18.81
N ILE A 569 25.19 20.05 -18.88
CA ILE A 569 25.62 20.85 -17.72
C ILE A 569 24.43 21.14 -16.78
N ILE A 570 23.23 21.34 -17.33
CA ILE A 570 22.02 21.65 -16.52
C ILE A 570 21.58 20.48 -15.62
N ASN A 571 22.01 19.25 -15.93
CA ASN A 571 21.66 18.05 -15.16
C ASN A 571 22.82 17.42 -14.37
N GLN A 572 24.04 17.96 -14.44
CA GLN A 572 25.11 17.58 -13.52
C GLN A 572 24.76 18.12 -12.12
N GLU A 573 24.35 17.22 -11.23
CA GLU A 573 24.12 17.55 -9.82
C GLU A 573 25.35 18.23 -9.24
N ARG A 574 25.12 19.23 -8.39
CA ARG A 574 26.22 19.84 -7.64
C ARG A 574 26.93 18.72 -6.86
N PRO A 575 28.27 18.76 -6.77
CA PRO A 575 29.05 17.74 -6.08
C PRO A 575 28.73 17.62 -4.58
N ASP A 576 27.87 18.49 -4.02
CA ASP A 576 27.45 18.49 -2.61
C ASP A 576 25.95 18.17 -2.40
N GLU A 577 25.24 17.67 -3.42
CA GLU A 577 23.79 17.48 -3.32
C GLU A 577 23.39 16.41 -2.30
N ASP A 578 24.12 15.29 -2.20
CA ASP A 578 23.82 14.26 -1.20
C ASP A 578 24.13 14.78 0.21
N SER A 579 25.21 15.57 0.37
CA SER A 579 25.53 16.25 1.63
C SER A 579 24.42 17.21 2.08
N ARG A 580 23.86 18.01 1.17
CA ARG A 580 22.73 18.92 1.47
C ARG A 580 21.45 18.17 1.80
N LEU A 581 21.19 17.05 1.13
CA LEU A 581 20.04 16.21 1.41
C LEU A 581 20.14 15.57 2.80
N ALA A 582 21.30 15.00 3.13
CA ALA A 582 21.58 14.46 4.46
C ALA A 582 21.35 15.51 5.54
N PHE A 583 21.89 16.72 5.35
CA PHE A 583 21.71 17.81 6.31
C PHE A 583 20.24 18.16 6.52
N ARG A 584 19.44 18.24 5.46
CA ARG A 584 17.99 18.53 5.58
C ARG A 584 17.25 17.42 6.31
N PHE A 585 17.56 16.15 6.03
CA PHE A 585 16.94 15.02 6.73
C PHE A 585 17.32 14.99 8.20
N ALA A 586 18.58 15.28 8.53
CA ALA A 586 19.05 15.38 9.91
C ALA A 586 18.29 16.50 10.66
N MET A 587 18.12 17.67 10.04
CA MET A 587 17.37 18.78 10.62
C MET A 587 15.89 18.41 10.83
N ILE A 588 15.22 17.85 9.83
CA ILE A 588 13.81 17.46 9.96
C ILE A 588 13.64 16.39 11.05
N GLY A 589 14.52 15.39 11.10
CA GLY A 589 14.47 14.34 12.11
C GLY A 589 14.79 14.83 13.52
N MET A 590 15.64 15.84 13.67
CA MET A 590 15.95 16.46 14.96
C MET A 590 14.75 17.20 15.57
N PHE A 591 13.94 17.89 14.75
CA PHE A 591 12.83 18.71 15.21
C PHE A 591 11.46 18.01 15.14
N SER A 592 11.42 16.73 14.78
CA SER A 592 10.15 16.00 14.68
C SER A 592 10.29 14.57 15.16
N ILE A 593 9.54 14.24 16.21
CA ILE A 593 9.46 12.87 16.75
C ILE A 593 8.95 11.87 15.69
N VAL A 594 8.01 12.30 14.84
CA VAL A 594 7.45 11.48 13.76
C VAL A 594 8.50 11.17 12.69
N PHE A 595 9.40 12.11 12.41
CA PHE A 595 10.42 11.97 11.37
C PHE A 595 11.80 11.59 11.91
N VAL A 596 11.91 11.11 13.15
CA VAL A 596 13.19 10.75 13.75
C VAL A 596 13.95 9.67 12.96
N ALA A 597 13.21 8.78 12.26
CA ALA A 597 13.77 7.79 11.34
C ALA A 597 14.60 8.44 10.21
N LEU A 598 14.28 9.68 9.81
CA LEU A 598 15.05 10.43 8.81
C LEU A 598 16.47 10.73 9.28
N SER A 599 16.72 10.85 10.59
CA SER A 599 18.08 11.04 11.11
C SER A 599 18.95 9.80 10.90
N PHE A 600 18.40 8.59 10.97
CA PHE A 600 19.14 7.37 10.61
C PHE A 600 19.50 7.35 9.11
N PHE A 601 18.54 7.70 8.25
CA PHE A 601 18.82 7.82 6.82
C PHE A 601 19.82 8.94 6.52
N ALA A 602 19.70 10.08 7.20
CA ALA A 602 20.63 11.20 7.08
C ALA A 602 22.05 10.81 7.47
N LEU A 603 22.23 10.01 8.54
CA LEU A 603 23.53 9.50 8.95
C LEU A 603 24.14 8.63 7.85
N VAL A 604 23.38 7.64 7.34
CA VAL A 604 23.87 6.73 6.27
C VAL A 604 24.19 7.50 4.99
N ILE A 605 23.34 8.47 4.61
CA ILE A 605 23.57 9.32 3.45
C ILE A 605 24.79 10.21 3.66
N GLY A 606 24.93 10.84 4.84
CA GLY A 606 26.02 11.73 5.19
C GLY A 606 27.38 11.03 5.21
N LEU A 607 27.46 9.83 5.80
CA LEU A 607 28.69 9.02 5.80
C LEU A 607 29.11 8.63 4.39
N ARG A 608 28.16 8.22 3.54
CA ARG A 608 28.45 7.90 2.14
C ARG A 608 28.82 9.14 1.33
N ALA A 609 28.10 10.25 1.51
CA ALA A 609 28.40 11.51 0.87
C ALA A 609 29.81 11.99 1.25
N ARG A 610 30.25 11.83 2.49
CA ARG A 610 31.63 12.12 2.89
C ARG A 610 32.67 11.28 2.15
N LYS A 611 32.35 10.01 1.85
CA LYS A 611 33.22 9.11 1.07
C LYS A 611 33.22 9.45 -0.43
N GLU A 612 32.08 9.83 -1.00
CA GLU A 612 31.92 10.12 -2.44
C GLU A 612 32.32 11.56 -2.80
N GLU A 613 31.99 12.54 -1.95
CA GLU A 613 32.10 13.99 -2.19
C GLU A 613 33.25 14.67 -1.40
N GLY A 614 33.91 13.93 -0.50
CA GLY A 614 34.88 14.48 0.46
C GLY A 614 34.21 15.12 1.68
N GLU A 615 35.01 15.52 2.69
CA GLU A 615 34.48 16.23 3.85
C GLU A 615 34.04 17.64 3.46
N ASN A 616 32.80 18.01 3.79
CA ASN A 616 32.30 19.36 3.62
C ASN A 616 31.42 19.76 4.81
N LYS A 617 31.09 21.06 4.92
CA LYS A 617 30.29 21.57 6.05
C LYS A 617 28.95 20.84 6.18
N HIS A 618 28.27 20.55 5.07
CA HIS A 618 26.95 19.95 5.09
C HIS A 618 26.97 18.49 5.57
N ASN A 619 27.85 17.63 5.06
CA ASN A 619 27.91 16.24 5.53
C ASN A 619 28.42 16.12 6.96
N LYS A 620 29.39 16.95 7.37
CA LYS A 620 29.89 16.99 8.75
C LYS A 620 28.77 17.35 9.72
N THR A 621 28.06 18.45 9.45
CA THR A 621 26.93 18.88 10.29
C THR A 621 25.79 17.85 10.26
N ALA A 622 25.47 17.27 9.09
CA ALA A 622 24.43 16.24 8.97
C ALA A 622 24.74 15.02 9.85
N ILE A 623 25.97 14.52 9.82
CA ILE A 623 26.42 13.37 10.61
C ILE A 623 26.31 13.69 12.11
N ILE A 624 26.82 14.84 12.55
CA ILE A 624 26.78 15.26 13.95
C ILE A 624 25.34 15.36 14.46
N ILE A 625 24.48 16.09 13.74
CA ILE A 625 23.06 16.25 14.11
C ILE A 625 22.38 14.88 14.16
N SER A 626 22.61 14.01 13.17
CA SER A 626 22.01 12.69 13.13
C SER A 626 22.42 11.83 14.32
N ILE A 627 23.71 11.83 14.69
CA ILE A 627 24.20 11.11 15.87
C ILE A 627 23.55 11.66 17.15
N ILE A 628 23.51 12.99 17.32
CA ILE A 628 22.86 13.63 18.47
C ILE A 628 21.39 13.21 18.54
N THR A 629 20.65 13.27 17.43
CA THR A 629 19.24 12.86 17.40
C THR A 629 19.06 11.39 17.74
N ILE A 630 19.92 10.49 17.23
CA ILE A 630 19.86 9.06 17.52
C ILE A 630 20.14 8.79 19.01
N VAL A 631 21.11 9.48 19.60
CA VAL A 631 21.41 9.39 21.04
C VAL A 631 20.25 9.91 21.88
N LEU A 632 19.69 11.07 21.52
CA LEU A 632 18.51 11.62 22.20
C LEU A 632 17.29 10.71 22.08
N LEU A 633 17.08 10.09 20.92
CA LEU A 633 16.02 9.10 20.73
C LEU A 633 16.24 7.87 21.59
N ALA A 634 17.47 7.34 21.64
CA ALA A 634 17.79 6.19 22.48
C ALA A 634 17.56 6.52 23.97
N ALA A 635 18.01 7.70 24.42
CA ALA A 635 17.75 8.18 25.77
C ALA A 635 16.24 8.32 26.04
N PHE A 636 15.48 8.91 25.11
CA PHE A 636 14.03 9.04 25.21
C PHE A 636 13.33 7.68 25.30
N ILE A 637 13.74 6.69 24.49
CA ILE A 637 13.19 5.32 24.55
C ILE A 637 13.51 4.68 25.90
N ILE A 638 14.74 4.77 26.39
CA ILE A 638 15.14 4.23 27.69
C ILE A 638 14.34 4.88 28.83
N VAL A 639 14.24 6.21 28.82
CA VAL A 639 13.45 6.95 29.82
C VAL A 639 11.97 6.57 29.74
N SER A 640 11.41 6.47 28.53
CA SER A 640 10.00 6.10 28.30
C SER A 640 9.69 4.63 28.62
N LEU A 641 10.71 3.77 28.70
CA LEU A 641 10.58 2.40 29.18
C LEU A 641 10.51 2.33 30.72
N ILE A 642 11.07 3.32 31.41
CA ILE A 642 11.15 3.36 32.88
C ILE A 642 10.01 4.18 33.47
N ILE A 643 9.72 5.35 32.90
CA ILE A 643 8.68 6.26 33.39
C ILE A 643 7.30 5.65 33.06
N LYS A 644 6.51 5.46 34.12
CA LYS A 644 5.11 5.03 34.03
C LYS A 644 4.20 6.22 33.71
N VAL A 645 3.12 5.97 32.99
CA VAL A 645 2.15 7.02 32.60
C VAL A 645 1.57 7.76 33.80
N GLY A 646 1.27 7.07 34.91
CA GLY A 646 0.70 7.69 36.11
C GLY A 646 1.60 8.72 36.79
N VAL A 647 2.92 8.67 36.54
CA VAL A 647 3.87 9.70 37.03
C VAL A 647 3.60 11.06 36.39
N LEU A 648 2.97 11.09 35.20
CA LEU A 648 2.64 12.32 34.50
C LEU A 648 1.36 13.00 35.03
N GLY A 649 0.56 12.30 35.84
CA GLY A 649 -0.71 12.83 36.37
C GLY A 649 -1.75 13.16 35.29
N ILE A 650 -1.70 12.45 34.15
CA ILE A 650 -2.61 12.69 33.01
C ILE A 650 -3.97 12.01 33.23
N PHE A 651 -4.00 10.88 33.95
CA PHE A 651 -5.19 10.06 34.19
C PHE A 651 -5.49 9.91 35.68
#